data_AF-A0A524EG95-F1
#
_entry.id   AF-A0A524EG95-F1
#
_cell.length_a   1.000
_cell.length_b   1.000
_cell.length_c   1.000
_cell.angle_alpha   90.00
_cell.angle_beta   90.00
_cell.angle_gamma   90.00
#
_symmetry.space_group_name_H-M   'P 1'
#
loop_
_entity.id
_entity.type
_entity.pdbx_description
1 polymer ?
#
loop_
_entity_poly.entity_id
_entity_poly.type
_entity_poly.pdbx_seq_one_letter_code
_entity_poly.pdbx_strand_id
1 'polypeptide(L)'
;MEVAHADIQKRLRKPYGIVLRDSRQELGTRVEVFQDVLMDRQRALLRGMVEYGYRNDGLLEIRRSWFVKYNKPVYYQPSEFHDVLRKAKYIIVPKGQSPDFIDSLKELLNRISATEPRVVTVCPNCMRDRRLTVLSKRNAVKISSHQVLCGACSKTELRTDLKAMGIKMSKPMLRHMERQLLRVKSLPRILDLVDPNFDPTSDPEITKVDTLSRGEVVDGRKIGDLQIPQRMRDMLIEEGFDTLLPVQEKVVRAGLLKGEDLLIVSSTSSGKTMVGEFAGVPKALDGKKMIYLSPLVALTNEKYEVFRKRYKKLGLRVGIRVGMSRLEVGEEGKPIVDTDVEKSDIICATYEALDLLLRSGETRKLGEIGTIVVDEIQNLADSERGPELDGILSRLRFYAPNAQILALSATVGSPDLLAKDLNLELVNYTGRPVTLERHVVFARNEEAKRSIIRRLVLDEFRQTSSSGNKGQSIVFTFSRRRAHSISDWMREHGVRSAVYHGGLSYSHRRSIEYSYGKQRYPCVITTAALGAGVDLPASQVIFETLAMGAHWITTAEFEQMLGRAGRLGKHDRGKVYLLIEPERKYHSGQDLTEDQVATRILEGEIEDVEPFANKEASAEQILATICSTGLVDLKAVARIYLQMLSASVAPSEAMKHLVRNHMIRVKSGEVHPTPLGRATSVSFLSPSEGYEVAKLTDDMDVLDIAIKLDPLENIYLSSKLQAEVNQAFRTHMPTRLFSGAFMDMTDVGQKQGGASRLPQWVFELFGKWGSTFFTCECKDFPECDHPKIEIGKWIVKKRKEGMNPSGISSKMREEFELWAYPGDIYSWLDSVIHNLKAVQRIADVRGLTDLNEEIDSQIEMIERPLKK
;
A
#
# COMPACT_ATOMS: atom_id res chain seq x y z
N MET A 1 35.72 31.70 -52.26
CA MET A 1 35.95 30.26 -52.03
C MET A 1 36.98 30.02 -50.94
N GLU A 2 37.99 30.88 -50.80
CA GLU A 2 39.03 30.81 -49.77
C GLU A 2 38.50 30.69 -48.33
N VAL A 3 37.48 31.46 -47.97
CA VAL A 3 36.82 31.36 -46.64
C VAL A 3 36.23 29.97 -46.38
N ALA A 4 35.61 29.36 -47.40
CA ALA A 4 35.05 28.01 -47.30
C ALA A 4 36.15 26.95 -47.15
N HIS A 5 37.24 27.08 -47.92
CA HIS A 5 38.40 26.21 -47.83
C HIS A 5 39.10 26.32 -46.46
N ALA A 6 39.31 27.53 -45.95
CA ALA A 6 39.93 27.77 -44.65
C ALA A 6 39.13 27.17 -43.48
N ASP A 7 37.79 27.24 -43.49
CA ASP A 7 36.96 26.60 -42.46
C ASP A 7 36.98 25.06 -42.56
N ILE A 8 37.05 24.51 -43.77
CA ILE A 8 37.24 23.06 -43.96
C ILE A 8 38.57 22.61 -43.35
N GLN A 9 39.67 23.30 -43.69
CA GLN A 9 41.00 22.99 -43.14
C GLN A 9 41.03 23.11 -41.61
N LYS A 10 40.38 24.14 -41.04
CA LYS A 10 40.27 24.31 -39.59
C LYS A 10 39.59 23.11 -38.91
N ARG A 11 38.55 22.53 -39.54
CA ARG A 11 37.83 21.36 -39.02
C ARG A 11 38.64 20.07 -39.13
N LEU A 12 39.49 19.95 -40.15
CA LEU A 12 40.39 18.83 -40.36
C LEU A 12 41.69 18.90 -39.54
N ARG A 13 41.96 19.99 -38.80
CA ARG A 13 43.15 20.10 -37.91
C ARG A 13 43.05 19.25 -36.65
N LYS A 14 41.86 18.98 -36.14
CA LYS A 14 41.63 18.12 -34.97
C LYS A 14 41.53 16.66 -35.42
N PRO A 15 41.78 15.66 -34.57
CA PRO A 15 41.49 14.27 -34.92
C PRO A 15 40.03 14.10 -35.37
N TYR A 16 39.82 13.40 -36.48
CA TYR A 16 38.50 13.15 -37.05
C TYR A 16 38.37 11.71 -37.55
N GLY A 17 37.13 11.24 -37.63
CA GLY A 17 36.76 10.03 -38.34
C GLY A 17 35.99 10.36 -39.62
N ILE A 18 36.12 9.52 -40.63
CA ILE A 18 35.42 9.62 -41.90
C ILE A 18 34.38 8.50 -41.99
N VAL A 19 33.18 8.83 -42.45
CA VAL A 19 32.17 7.86 -42.89
C VAL A 19 32.02 7.95 -44.40
N LEU A 20 32.24 6.82 -45.08
CA LEU A 20 32.06 6.65 -46.52
C LEU A 20 30.73 5.94 -46.74
N ARG A 21 29.73 6.66 -47.23
CA ARG A 21 28.36 6.18 -47.40
C ARG A 21 28.03 6.06 -48.88
N ASP A 22 27.31 5.00 -49.23
CA ASP A 22 26.77 4.81 -50.57
C ASP A 22 26.00 6.04 -51.09
N SER A 23 26.13 6.31 -52.37
CA SER A 23 25.43 7.37 -53.08
C SER A 23 24.55 6.77 -54.18
N ARG A 24 23.57 7.53 -54.67
CA ARG A 24 22.73 7.06 -55.79
C ARG A 24 23.48 7.08 -57.14
N GLN A 25 24.70 7.63 -57.18
CA GLN A 25 25.52 7.65 -58.39
C GLN A 25 26.45 6.45 -58.40
N GLU A 26 26.52 5.78 -59.53
CA GLU A 26 27.44 4.67 -59.78
C GLU A 26 28.88 5.14 -59.54
N LEU A 27 29.63 4.40 -58.70
CA LEU A 27 30.97 4.77 -58.23
C LEU A 27 31.05 6.11 -57.47
N GLY A 28 29.93 6.68 -57.03
CA GLY A 28 29.88 7.83 -56.15
C GLY A 28 29.69 7.42 -54.69
N THR A 29 30.43 8.02 -53.76
CA THR A 29 30.29 7.82 -52.32
C THR A 29 30.22 9.18 -51.62
N ARG A 30 29.27 9.33 -50.69
CA ARG A 30 29.22 10.49 -49.81
C ARG A 30 30.30 10.36 -48.74
N VAL A 31 31.07 11.43 -48.54
CA VAL A 31 32.05 11.53 -47.46
C VAL A 31 31.52 12.45 -46.38
N GLU A 32 31.48 11.96 -45.14
CA GLU A 32 31.09 12.75 -43.98
C GLU A 32 32.18 12.67 -42.91
N VAL A 33 32.54 13.83 -42.35
CA VAL A 33 33.59 13.93 -41.33
C VAL A 33 32.97 14.17 -39.97
N PHE A 34 33.40 13.41 -38.96
CA PHE A 34 32.94 13.50 -37.58
C PHE A 34 34.11 13.70 -36.63
N GLN A 35 33.88 14.41 -35.52
CA GLN A 35 34.91 14.61 -34.51
C GLN A 35 35.22 13.32 -33.73
N ASP A 36 34.17 12.61 -33.34
CA ASP A 36 34.26 11.30 -32.70
C ASP A 36 33.12 10.42 -33.21
N VAL A 37 33.46 9.33 -33.88
CA VAL A 37 32.52 8.37 -34.48
C VAL A 37 31.94 7.38 -33.47
N LEU A 38 32.47 7.35 -32.23
CA LEU A 38 32.01 6.46 -31.16
C LEU A 38 30.87 7.06 -30.34
N MET A 39 30.58 8.36 -30.49
CA MET A 39 29.46 9.02 -29.83
C MET A 39 28.16 8.85 -30.63
N ASP A 40 27.05 8.69 -29.92
CA ASP A 40 25.72 8.56 -30.53
C ASP A 40 25.19 9.92 -31.04
N ARG A 41 24.40 9.89 -32.12
CA ARG A 41 23.68 11.01 -32.75
C ARG A 41 24.55 12.23 -33.11
N GLN A 42 25.80 12.03 -33.51
CA GLN A 42 26.70 13.10 -33.93
C GLN A 42 26.26 13.73 -35.25
N ARG A 43 26.44 15.05 -35.40
CA ARG A 43 26.27 15.73 -36.69
C ARG A 43 27.61 15.78 -37.41
N ALA A 44 27.60 15.58 -38.73
CA ALA A 44 28.80 15.71 -39.53
C ALA A 44 29.36 17.14 -39.45
N LEU A 45 30.65 17.27 -39.18
CA LEU A 45 31.40 18.52 -39.22
C LEU A 45 31.52 19.05 -40.64
N LEU A 46 31.72 18.13 -41.59
CA LEU A 46 31.87 18.36 -43.02
C LEU A 46 31.10 17.28 -43.78
N ARG A 47 30.59 17.65 -44.95
CA ARG A 47 29.92 16.73 -45.87
C ARG A 47 30.42 16.98 -47.28
N GLY A 48 30.54 15.93 -48.04
CA GLY A 48 31.13 15.97 -49.35
C GLY A 48 30.78 14.73 -50.16
N MET A 49 31.46 14.60 -51.28
CA MET A 49 31.30 13.48 -52.19
C MET A 49 32.67 13.10 -52.78
N VAL A 50 32.81 11.82 -53.08
CA VAL A 50 33.96 11.19 -53.72
C VAL A 50 33.42 10.39 -54.88
N GLU A 51 33.89 10.68 -56.09
CA GLU A 51 33.61 9.92 -57.29
C GLU A 51 34.85 9.07 -57.60
N TYR A 52 34.64 7.76 -57.70
CA TYR A 52 35.67 6.79 -58.05
C TYR A 52 35.62 6.46 -59.55
N GLY A 53 36.72 5.91 -60.05
CA GLY A 53 36.79 5.22 -61.34
C GLY A 53 37.62 3.96 -61.21
N TYR A 54 37.57 3.09 -62.21
CA TYR A 54 38.52 1.99 -62.34
C TYR A 54 39.57 2.35 -63.39
N ARG A 55 40.82 2.01 -63.09
CA ARG A 55 41.92 2.05 -64.05
C ARG A 55 41.81 0.89 -65.04
N ASN A 56 42.60 0.96 -66.11
CA ASN A 56 42.71 -0.10 -67.11
C ASN A 56 43.22 -1.44 -66.53
N ASP A 57 43.89 -1.40 -65.38
CA ASP A 57 44.36 -2.57 -64.63
C ASP A 57 43.31 -3.13 -63.64
N GLY A 58 42.08 -2.58 -63.64
CA GLY A 58 40.98 -2.99 -62.78
C GLY A 58 40.99 -2.39 -61.38
N LEU A 59 41.97 -1.53 -61.04
CA LEU A 59 42.09 -0.97 -59.70
C LEU A 59 41.24 0.30 -59.50
N LEU A 60 40.58 0.41 -58.35
CA LEU A 60 39.78 1.59 -57.98
C LEU A 60 40.66 2.83 -57.74
N GLU A 61 40.28 4.00 -58.23
CA GLU A 61 40.97 5.28 -58.02
C GLU A 61 39.97 6.43 -57.74
N ILE A 62 40.42 7.48 -57.06
CA ILE A 62 39.60 8.68 -56.82
C ILE A 62 39.72 9.62 -58.02
N ARG A 63 38.61 9.87 -58.71
CA ARG A 63 38.56 10.80 -59.84
C ARG A 63 38.25 12.23 -59.43
N ARG A 64 37.25 12.41 -58.57
CA ARG A 64 36.86 13.72 -58.05
C ARG A 64 36.48 13.61 -56.59
N SER A 65 36.79 14.64 -55.82
CA SER A 65 36.32 14.74 -54.45
C SER A 65 36.07 16.20 -54.07
N TRP A 66 35.04 16.45 -53.27
CA TRP A 66 34.75 17.81 -52.80
C TRP A 66 34.01 17.78 -51.46
N PHE A 67 34.20 18.83 -50.65
CA PHE A 67 33.36 19.13 -49.50
C PHE A 67 32.44 20.31 -49.82
N VAL A 68 31.22 20.31 -49.28
CA VAL A 68 30.25 21.40 -49.43
C VAL A 68 30.26 22.26 -48.17
N LYS A 69 30.53 23.56 -48.33
CA LYS A 69 30.50 24.55 -47.26
C LYS A 69 29.87 25.85 -47.75
N TYR A 70 28.97 26.45 -46.96
CA TYR A 70 28.21 27.65 -47.34
C TYR A 70 27.51 27.51 -48.70
N ASN A 71 26.89 26.34 -48.95
CA ASN A 71 26.26 25.96 -50.22
C ASN A 71 27.18 26.01 -51.46
N LYS A 72 28.50 26.03 -51.28
CA LYS A 72 29.48 25.97 -52.37
C LYS A 72 30.34 24.70 -52.26
N PRO A 73 30.54 23.94 -53.35
CA PRO A 73 31.48 22.83 -53.38
C PRO A 73 32.92 23.36 -53.42
N VAL A 74 33.80 22.74 -52.62
CA VAL A 74 35.24 22.98 -52.60
C VAL A 74 35.91 21.67 -53.04
N TYR A 75 36.41 21.66 -54.26
CA TYR A 75 37.04 20.49 -54.87
C TYR A 75 38.45 20.28 -54.34
N TYR A 76 38.85 19.01 -54.25
CA TYR A 76 40.16 18.55 -53.84
C TYR A 76 40.77 17.75 -54.98
N GLN A 77 42.05 17.98 -55.25
CA GLN A 77 42.82 17.11 -56.13
C GLN A 77 42.95 15.72 -55.49
N PRO A 78 43.07 14.64 -56.28
CA PRO A 78 43.16 13.28 -55.73
C PRO A 78 44.24 13.11 -54.66
N SER A 79 45.42 13.70 -54.85
CA SER A 79 46.52 13.70 -53.87
C SER A 79 46.16 14.40 -52.55
N GLU A 80 45.50 15.54 -52.62
CA GLU A 80 45.06 16.30 -51.43
C GLU A 80 44.02 15.53 -50.62
N PHE A 81 43.13 14.80 -51.30
CA PHE A 81 42.12 13.99 -50.64
C PHE A 81 42.68 12.68 -50.07
N HIS A 82 43.72 12.10 -50.70
CA HIS A 82 44.46 10.99 -50.10
C HIS A 82 45.04 11.36 -48.74
N ASP A 83 45.54 12.59 -48.57
CA ASP A 83 46.03 13.09 -47.28
C ASP A 83 44.90 13.22 -46.24
N VAL A 84 43.68 13.58 -46.66
CA VAL A 84 42.49 13.61 -45.79
C VAL A 84 42.13 12.20 -45.32
N LEU A 85 42.18 11.20 -46.20
CA LEU A 85 41.94 9.81 -45.84
C LEU A 85 43.05 9.26 -44.92
N ARG A 86 44.32 9.58 -45.20
CA ARG A 86 45.48 9.12 -44.41
C ARG A 86 45.47 9.68 -42.98
N LYS A 87 45.07 10.95 -42.80
CA LYS A 87 45.01 11.62 -41.49
C LYS A 87 43.77 11.22 -40.67
N ALA A 88 42.81 10.51 -41.26
CA ALA A 88 41.61 10.07 -40.54
C ALA A 88 41.96 9.00 -39.50
N LYS A 89 41.53 9.25 -38.25
CA LYS A 89 41.72 8.29 -37.13
C LYS A 89 40.94 7.00 -37.35
N TYR A 90 39.78 7.10 -37.99
CA TYR A 90 38.92 5.98 -38.34
C TYR A 90 38.28 6.23 -39.70
N ILE A 91 38.19 5.19 -40.53
CA ILE A 91 37.37 5.17 -41.73
C ILE A 91 36.27 4.14 -41.52
N ILE A 92 35.02 4.58 -41.62
CA ILE A 92 33.83 3.75 -41.36
C ILE A 92 33.03 3.61 -42.65
N VAL A 93 32.62 2.38 -42.94
CA VAL A 93 31.74 2.05 -44.06
C VAL A 93 30.46 1.40 -43.50
N PRO A 94 29.26 1.98 -43.71
CA PRO A 94 28.00 1.35 -43.34
C PRO A 94 27.78 0.01 -44.06
N LYS A 95 27.29 -1.02 -43.35
CA LYS A 95 26.79 -2.26 -43.96
C LYS A 95 25.66 -1.94 -44.95
N GLY A 96 25.89 -2.20 -46.24
CA GLY A 96 24.95 -1.88 -47.32
C GLY A 96 25.61 -1.64 -48.68
N GLN A 97 26.92 -1.39 -48.71
CA GLN A 97 27.71 -1.37 -49.96
C GLN A 97 28.05 -2.79 -50.42
N SER A 98 28.26 -2.98 -51.72
CA SER A 98 28.60 -4.28 -52.31
C SER A 98 29.94 -4.79 -51.75
N PRO A 99 30.09 -6.11 -51.52
CA PRO A 99 31.35 -6.70 -51.09
C PRO A 99 32.52 -6.33 -52.01
N ASP A 100 32.31 -6.39 -53.33
CA ASP A 100 33.31 -6.07 -54.35
C ASP A 100 33.83 -4.63 -54.24
N PHE A 101 32.94 -3.67 -53.96
CA PHE A 101 33.35 -2.28 -53.74
C PHE A 101 34.13 -2.12 -52.44
N ILE A 102 33.72 -2.80 -51.37
CA ILE A 102 34.42 -2.75 -50.08
C ILE A 102 35.85 -3.30 -50.22
N ASP A 103 36.03 -4.40 -50.94
CA ASP A 103 37.35 -5.00 -51.15
C ASP A 103 38.23 -4.12 -52.06
N SER A 104 37.64 -3.56 -53.13
CA SER A 104 38.32 -2.56 -53.98
C SER A 104 38.72 -1.29 -53.20
N LEU A 105 37.87 -0.85 -52.26
CA LEU A 105 38.14 0.30 -51.39
C LEU A 105 39.25 0.00 -50.38
N LYS A 106 39.29 -1.20 -49.80
CA LYS A 106 40.40 -1.63 -48.93
C LYS A 106 41.73 -1.60 -49.68
N GLU A 107 41.76 -2.10 -50.91
CA GLU A 107 42.95 -2.10 -51.74
C GLU A 107 43.42 -0.68 -52.09
N LEU A 108 42.49 0.23 -52.41
CA LEU A 108 42.80 1.65 -52.59
C LEU A 108 43.38 2.27 -51.30
N LEU A 109 42.75 2.05 -50.15
CA LEU A 109 43.19 2.62 -48.87
C LEU A 109 44.56 2.08 -48.44
N ASN A 110 44.84 0.81 -48.71
CA ASN A 110 46.16 0.21 -48.45
C ASN A 110 47.25 0.84 -49.34
N ARG A 111 46.98 1.02 -50.65
CA ARG A 111 47.91 1.66 -51.58
C ARG A 111 48.30 3.08 -51.20
N ILE A 112 47.41 3.84 -50.54
CA ILE A 112 47.69 5.21 -50.07
C ILE A 112 48.18 5.29 -48.62
N SER A 113 48.41 4.13 -47.99
CA SER A 113 48.81 3.98 -46.58
C SER A 113 47.83 4.62 -45.60
N ALA A 114 46.53 4.57 -45.88
CA ALA A 114 45.47 5.05 -44.99
C ALA A 114 44.97 3.95 -44.04
N THR A 115 44.26 4.36 -42.98
CA THR A 115 43.64 3.45 -42.02
C THR A 115 42.66 2.49 -42.70
N GLU A 116 42.74 1.20 -42.38
CA GLU A 116 41.82 0.19 -42.93
C GLU A 116 40.34 0.51 -42.60
N PRO A 117 39.41 0.40 -43.57
CA PRO A 117 38.02 0.74 -43.37
C PRO A 117 37.31 -0.29 -42.48
N ARG A 118 36.60 0.18 -41.46
CA ARG A 118 35.76 -0.65 -40.60
C ARG A 118 34.34 -0.69 -41.13
N VAL A 119 33.88 -1.88 -41.52
CA VAL A 119 32.50 -2.09 -41.92
C VAL A 119 31.62 -2.25 -40.68
N VAL A 120 30.73 -1.28 -40.43
CA VAL A 120 29.91 -1.25 -39.21
C VAL A 120 28.43 -1.13 -39.54
N THR A 121 27.58 -1.62 -38.64
CA THR A 121 26.15 -1.34 -38.70
C THR A 121 25.88 0.06 -38.15
N VAL A 122 25.11 0.87 -38.86
CA VAL A 122 24.72 2.23 -38.42
C VAL A 122 23.20 2.32 -38.26
N CYS A 123 22.73 3.23 -37.41
CA CYS A 123 21.30 3.44 -37.22
C CYS A 123 20.67 4.12 -38.45
N PRO A 124 19.75 3.47 -39.20
CA PRO A 124 19.17 4.04 -40.41
C PRO A 124 18.37 5.34 -40.15
N ASN A 125 17.66 5.44 -39.03
CA ASN A 125 16.90 6.66 -38.69
C ASN A 125 17.82 7.85 -38.39
N CYS A 126 18.89 7.66 -37.63
CA CYS A 126 19.90 8.71 -37.44
C CYS A 126 20.49 9.15 -38.79
N MET A 127 20.82 8.19 -39.66
CA MET A 127 21.37 8.46 -40.98
C MET A 127 20.41 9.21 -41.90
N ARG A 128 19.10 9.03 -41.73
CA ARG A 128 18.04 9.82 -42.41
C ARG A 128 18.01 11.25 -41.89
N ASP A 129 18.12 11.42 -40.56
CA ASP A 129 18.20 12.71 -39.87
C ASP A 129 19.57 13.42 -40.01
N ARG A 130 20.44 12.90 -40.89
CA ARG A 130 21.78 13.42 -41.15
C ARG A 130 22.68 13.44 -39.89
N ARG A 131 22.52 12.43 -39.04
CA ARG A 131 23.34 12.15 -37.86
C ARG A 131 23.96 10.75 -37.94
N LEU A 132 25.07 10.53 -37.26
CA LEU A 132 25.70 9.21 -37.17
C LEU A 132 25.45 8.60 -35.80
N THR A 133 25.09 7.33 -35.79
CA THR A 133 25.18 6.45 -34.61
C THR A 133 25.65 5.09 -35.08
N VAL A 134 26.80 4.65 -34.58
CA VAL A 134 27.32 3.32 -34.84
C VAL A 134 26.66 2.34 -33.88
N LEU A 135 26.07 1.28 -34.42
CA LEU A 135 25.35 0.27 -33.63
C LEU A 135 26.32 -0.80 -33.12
N SER A 136 26.20 -1.09 -31.84
CA SER A 136 26.92 -2.14 -31.12
C SER A 136 25.92 -2.97 -30.31
N LYS A 137 26.37 -4.10 -29.74
CA LYS A 137 25.53 -4.88 -28.81
C LYS A 137 25.04 -4.06 -27.60
N ARG A 138 25.69 -2.94 -27.26
CA ARG A 138 25.32 -2.11 -26.10
C ARG A 138 24.13 -1.19 -26.39
N ASN A 139 24.09 -0.54 -27.56
CA ASN A 139 23.11 0.51 -27.90
C ASN A 139 22.10 0.10 -28.99
N ALA A 140 22.26 -1.07 -29.62
CA ALA A 140 21.33 -1.58 -30.62
C ALA A 140 20.07 -2.19 -29.98
N VAL A 141 18.92 -1.85 -30.55
CA VAL A 141 17.60 -2.36 -30.19
C VAL A 141 16.96 -2.97 -31.44
N LYS A 142 16.46 -4.20 -31.32
CA LYS A 142 15.76 -4.90 -32.40
C LYS A 142 14.37 -4.31 -32.60
N ILE A 143 14.05 -3.90 -33.82
CA ILE A 143 12.72 -3.39 -34.21
C ILE A 143 11.91 -4.46 -34.93
N SER A 144 12.56 -5.22 -35.79
CA SER A 144 11.96 -6.36 -36.50
C SER A 144 12.99 -7.47 -36.67
N SER A 145 12.65 -8.54 -37.38
CA SER A 145 13.61 -9.60 -37.75
C SER A 145 14.81 -9.08 -38.55
N HIS A 146 14.67 -7.97 -39.28
CA HIS A 146 15.68 -7.47 -40.22
C HIS A 146 16.19 -6.06 -39.88
N GLN A 147 15.59 -5.39 -38.89
CA GLN A 147 15.89 -3.99 -38.59
C GLN A 147 16.31 -3.79 -37.13
N VAL A 148 17.40 -3.04 -36.96
CA VAL A 148 17.93 -2.58 -35.67
C VAL A 148 18.09 -1.07 -35.68
N LEU A 149 17.76 -0.43 -34.56
CA LEU A 149 17.92 1.01 -34.34
C LEU A 149 18.77 1.27 -33.11
N CYS A 150 19.24 2.51 -32.94
CA CYS A 150 19.84 2.94 -31.68
C CYS A 150 18.75 3.21 -30.63
N GLY A 151 19.12 3.15 -29.35
CA GLY A 151 18.20 3.37 -28.23
C GLY A 151 17.37 4.65 -28.31
N ALA A 152 17.93 5.75 -28.84
CA ALA A 152 17.18 7.00 -28.97
C ALA A 152 16.11 6.94 -30.07
N CYS A 153 16.42 6.30 -31.21
CA CYS A 153 15.47 6.13 -32.30
C CYS A 153 14.41 5.09 -31.97
N SER A 154 14.77 4.02 -31.25
CA SER A 154 13.81 2.98 -30.83
C SER A 154 12.77 3.51 -29.83
N LYS A 155 13.13 4.47 -28.96
CA LYS A 155 12.16 5.15 -28.09
C LYS A 155 11.14 5.96 -28.88
N THR A 156 11.57 6.64 -29.94
CA THR A 156 10.65 7.37 -30.83
C THR A 156 9.71 6.41 -31.55
N GLU A 157 10.23 5.25 -31.99
CA GLU A 157 9.41 4.19 -32.60
C GLU A 157 8.37 3.65 -31.62
N LEU A 158 8.78 3.27 -30.39
CA LEU A 158 7.87 2.82 -29.33
C LEU A 158 6.72 3.79 -29.10
N ARG A 159 7.01 5.10 -28.99
CA ARG A 159 5.96 6.12 -28.81
C ARG A 159 5.00 6.18 -29.99
N THR A 160 5.49 5.94 -31.20
CA THR A 160 4.71 5.97 -32.42
C THR A 160 3.79 4.75 -32.50
N ASP A 161 4.32 3.57 -32.20
CA ASP A 161 3.56 2.31 -32.17
C ASP A 161 2.48 2.32 -31.09
N LEU A 162 2.81 2.74 -29.86
CA LEU A 162 1.81 2.87 -28.78
C LEU A 162 0.67 3.81 -29.18
N LYS A 163 0.99 4.95 -29.82
CA LYS A 163 -0.01 5.89 -30.32
C LYS A 163 -0.87 5.28 -31.43
N ALA A 164 -0.26 4.51 -32.34
CA ALA A 164 -0.98 3.81 -33.41
C ALA A 164 -1.92 2.73 -32.85
N MET A 165 -1.54 2.07 -31.76
CA MET A 165 -2.37 1.11 -31.01
C MET A 165 -3.43 1.78 -30.12
N GLY A 166 -3.56 3.11 -30.16
CA GLY A 166 -4.48 3.88 -29.32
C GLY A 166 -4.16 3.84 -27.83
N ILE A 167 -2.95 3.42 -27.44
CA ILE A 167 -2.52 3.36 -26.05
C ILE A 167 -1.96 4.73 -25.66
N LYS A 168 -2.62 5.36 -24.71
CA LYS A 168 -2.10 6.52 -24.01
C LYS A 168 -1.63 6.11 -22.63
N MET A 169 -0.54 6.71 -22.21
CA MET A 169 0.08 6.46 -20.90
C MET A 169 0.59 7.78 -20.35
N SER A 170 0.66 7.86 -19.03
CA SER A 170 1.32 8.96 -18.35
C SER A 170 2.80 9.03 -18.75
N LYS A 171 3.36 10.25 -18.70
CA LYS A 171 4.78 10.49 -18.99
C LYS A 171 5.71 9.61 -18.11
N PRO A 172 5.46 9.43 -16.80
CA PRO A 172 6.28 8.54 -15.97
C PRO A 172 6.25 7.08 -16.44
N MET A 173 5.06 6.53 -16.73
CA MET A 173 4.93 5.15 -17.21
C MET A 173 5.59 4.95 -18.58
N LEU A 174 5.47 5.91 -19.50
CA LEU A 174 6.17 5.86 -20.78
C LEU A 174 7.70 5.84 -20.59
N ARG A 175 8.25 6.63 -19.65
CA ARG A 175 9.69 6.56 -19.31
C ARG A 175 10.08 5.21 -18.71
N HIS A 176 9.18 4.56 -17.95
CA HIS A 176 9.39 3.20 -17.49
C HIS A 176 9.52 2.22 -18.67
N MET A 177 8.56 2.22 -19.60
CA MET A 177 8.63 1.37 -20.81
C MET A 177 9.88 1.64 -21.65
N GLU A 178 10.29 2.90 -21.78
CA GLU A 178 11.52 3.26 -22.48
C GLU A 178 12.78 2.69 -21.82
N ARG A 179 12.82 2.62 -20.48
CA ARG A 179 13.92 1.96 -19.75
C ARG A 179 13.88 0.45 -19.99
N GLN A 180 12.70 -0.16 -19.95
CA GLN A 180 12.53 -1.59 -20.25
C GLN A 180 12.98 -1.92 -21.67
N LEU A 181 12.65 -1.08 -22.66
CA LEU A 181 13.11 -1.24 -24.04
C LEU A 181 14.63 -1.27 -24.16
N LEU A 182 15.33 -0.41 -23.41
CA LEU A 182 16.79 -0.39 -23.41
C LEU A 182 17.41 -1.59 -22.67
N ARG A 183 16.70 -2.16 -21.68
CA ARG A 183 17.11 -3.36 -20.95
C ARG A 183 16.92 -4.63 -21.81
N VAL A 184 15.71 -4.81 -22.36
CA VAL A 184 15.30 -5.98 -23.16
C VAL A 184 15.89 -5.94 -24.57
N LYS A 185 16.17 -4.74 -25.11
CA LYS A 185 16.72 -4.50 -26.45
C LYS A 185 15.90 -5.09 -27.60
N SER A 186 14.60 -5.23 -27.42
CA SER A 186 13.67 -5.68 -28.47
C SER A 186 12.34 -4.95 -28.36
N LEU A 187 11.98 -4.16 -29.37
CA LEU A 187 10.71 -3.46 -29.43
C LEU A 187 9.50 -4.39 -29.54
N PRO A 188 9.48 -5.44 -30.40
CA PRO A 188 8.35 -6.36 -30.48
C PRO A 188 7.98 -6.97 -29.12
N ARG A 189 8.98 -7.49 -28.38
CA ARG A 189 8.79 -8.04 -27.03
C ARG A 189 8.23 -7.04 -26.02
N ILE A 190 8.54 -5.75 -26.17
CA ILE A 190 7.99 -4.71 -25.29
C ILE A 190 6.56 -4.35 -25.70
N LEU A 191 6.25 -4.38 -26.99
CA LEU A 191 4.87 -4.18 -27.47
C LEU A 191 3.97 -5.36 -27.09
N ASP A 192 4.52 -6.58 -26.95
CA ASP A 192 3.77 -7.73 -26.44
C ASP A 192 3.17 -7.44 -25.04
N LEU A 193 3.80 -6.62 -24.19
CA LEU A 193 3.29 -6.28 -22.85
C LEU A 193 1.93 -5.57 -22.85
N VAL A 194 1.58 -4.92 -23.95
CA VAL A 194 0.32 -4.17 -24.12
C VAL A 194 -0.65 -4.87 -25.08
N ASP A 195 -0.28 -6.07 -25.55
CA ASP A 195 -1.13 -6.94 -26.34
C ASP A 195 -2.25 -7.53 -25.44
N PRO A 196 -3.52 -7.50 -25.86
CA PRO A 196 -4.62 -8.08 -25.09
C PRO A 196 -4.48 -9.57 -24.75
N ASN A 197 -3.77 -10.33 -25.58
CA ASN A 197 -3.56 -11.76 -25.42
C ASN A 197 -2.26 -12.10 -24.70
N PHE A 198 -1.51 -11.09 -24.25
CA PHE A 198 -0.25 -11.28 -23.55
C PHE A 198 -0.38 -12.25 -22.38
N ASP A 199 0.51 -13.23 -22.33
CA ASP A 199 0.62 -14.16 -21.21
C ASP A 199 1.83 -13.81 -20.34
N PRO A 200 1.63 -13.17 -19.17
CA PRO A 200 2.72 -12.78 -18.28
C PRO A 200 3.48 -13.97 -17.68
N THR A 201 2.94 -15.20 -17.78
CA THR A 201 3.62 -16.41 -17.30
C THR A 201 4.62 -16.97 -18.32
N SER A 202 4.45 -16.65 -19.60
CA SER A 202 5.29 -17.15 -20.69
C SER A 202 6.67 -16.48 -20.78
N ASP A 203 6.73 -15.19 -20.44
CA ASP A 203 7.97 -14.40 -20.43
C ASP A 203 7.99 -13.45 -19.22
N PRO A 204 8.30 -13.95 -18.01
CA PRO A 204 8.28 -13.14 -16.80
C PRO A 204 9.33 -12.03 -16.78
N GLU A 205 10.40 -12.15 -17.58
CA GLU A 205 11.52 -11.20 -17.59
C GLU A 205 11.15 -9.83 -18.20
N ILE A 206 10.17 -9.78 -19.10
CA ILE A 206 9.71 -8.52 -19.68
C ILE A 206 8.71 -7.78 -18.79
N THR A 207 8.02 -8.49 -17.89
CA THR A 207 7.11 -7.87 -16.91
C THR A 207 7.85 -7.39 -15.66
N LYS A 208 9.02 -7.96 -15.36
CA LYS A 208 9.81 -7.66 -14.16
C LYS A 208 10.33 -6.21 -14.17
N VAL A 209 9.93 -5.42 -13.19
CA VAL A 209 10.44 -4.06 -12.94
C VAL A 209 11.85 -4.16 -12.34
N ASP A 210 11.96 -4.81 -11.18
CA ASP A 210 13.18 -4.97 -10.41
C ASP A 210 13.10 -6.18 -9.46
N THR A 211 14.17 -6.36 -8.67
CA THR A 211 14.29 -7.43 -7.68
C THR A 211 14.82 -6.84 -6.38
N LEU A 212 14.04 -6.97 -5.31
CA LEU A 212 14.46 -6.64 -3.96
C LEU A 212 15.21 -7.84 -3.38
N SER A 213 16.53 -7.72 -3.29
CA SER A 213 17.41 -8.82 -2.90
C SER A 213 17.32 -9.17 -1.41
N ARG A 214 17.64 -10.43 -1.10
CA ARG A 214 17.89 -10.88 0.27
C ARG A 214 18.96 -10.00 0.92
N GLY A 215 18.74 -9.58 2.16
CA GLY A 215 19.74 -8.81 2.92
C GLY A 215 21.04 -9.61 3.14
N GLU A 216 22.15 -8.92 3.36
CA GLU A 216 23.44 -9.56 3.66
C GLU A 216 23.30 -10.55 4.84
N VAL A 217 23.76 -11.78 4.62
CA VAL A 217 23.85 -12.80 5.67
C VAL A 217 25.03 -12.40 6.55
N VAL A 218 24.74 -11.74 7.66
CA VAL A 218 25.70 -11.62 8.76
C VAL A 218 25.78 -12.99 9.42
N ASP A 219 26.99 -13.49 9.72
CA ASP A 219 27.17 -14.72 10.50
C ASP A 219 26.45 -14.56 11.83
N GLY A 220 25.27 -15.17 11.94
CA GLY A 220 24.33 -14.93 13.02
C GLY A 220 24.91 -15.44 14.34
N ARG A 221 25.09 -14.53 15.30
CA ARG A 221 25.43 -14.87 16.69
C ARG A 221 24.48 -15.99 17.19
N LYS A 222 25.04 -17.00 17.85
CA LYS A 222 24.23 -18.08 18.44
C LYS A 222 23.40 -17.54 19.60
N ILE A 223 22.18 -18.05 19.74
CA ILE A 223 21.29 -17.69 20.86
C ILE A 223 21.89 -18.10 22.20
N GLY A 224 22.70 -19.17 22.23
CA GLY A 224 23.47 -19.60 23.41
C GLY A 224 24.37 -18.51 23.99
N ASP A 225 24.88 -17.60 23.16
CA ASP A 225 25.81 -16.53 23.57
C ASP A 225 25.09 -15.29 24.11
N LEU A 226 23.75 -15.27 24.10
CA LEU A 226 22.97 -14.14 24.60
C LEU A 226 22.94 -14.11 26.12
N GLN A 227 23.00 -12.90 26.68
CA GLN A 227 22.84 -12.64 28.11
C GLN A 227 21.35 -12.62 28.47
N ILE A 228 20.69 -13.77 28.32
CA ILE A 228 19.29 -13.99 28.74
C ILE A 228 19.22 -15.23 29.65
N PRO A 229 18.15 -15.38 30.47
CA PRO A 229 18.05 -16.48 31.43
C PRO A 229 18.22 -17.85 30.77
N GLN A 230 18.96 -18.75 31.42
CA GLN A 230 19.29 -20.07 30.87
C GLN A 230 18.05 -20.86 30.45
N ARG A 231 17.00 -20.89 31.31
CA ARG A 231 15.72 -21.55 31.00
C ARG A 231 15.07 -21.05 29.70
N MET A 232 15.21 -19.76 29.39
CA MET A 232 14.69 -19.18 28.16
C MET A 232 15.56 -19.58 26.96
N ARG A 233 16.90 -19.58 27.09
CA ARG A 233 17.82 -20.02 26.03
C ARG A 233 17.54 -21.47 25.63
N ASP A 234 17.47 -22.36 26.61
CA ASP A 234 17.28 -23.80 26.38
C ASP A 234 15.95 -24.04 25.66
N MET A 235 14.87 -23.38 26.11
CA MET A 235 13.56 -23.44 25.46
C MET A 235 13.59 -22.96 24.00
N LEU A 236 14.30 -21.87 23.70
CA LEU A 236 14.39 -21.34 22.34
C LEU A 236 15.18 -22.27 21.41
N ILE A 237 16.27 -22.86 21.89
CA ILE A 237 17.07 -23.83 21.15
C ILE A 237 16.24 -25.10 20.86
N GLU A 238 15.48 -25.60 21.84
CA GLU A 238 14.55 -26.72 21.64
C GLU A 238 13.44 -26.42 20.61
N GLU A 239 13.02 -25.16 20.49
CA GLU A 239 12.06 -24.71 19.47
C GLU A 239 12.70 -24.50 18.08
N GLY A 240 14.01 -24.76 17.93
CA GLY A 240 14.75 -24.65 16.67
C GLY A 240 15.32 -23.26 16.38
N PHE A 241 15.42 -22.39 17.40
CA PHE A 241 16.05 -21.08 17.28
C PHE A 241 17.52 -21.17 17.76
N ASP A 242 18.43 -21.51 16.84
CA ASP A 242 19.87 -21.66 17.15
C ASP A 242 20.67 -20.36 16.98
N THR A 243 20.34 -19.58 15.94
CA THR A 243 21.08 -18.37 15.52
C THR A 243 20.14 -17.19 15.33
N LEU A 244 20.62 -16.00 15.67
CA LEU A 244 19.87 -14.76 15.45
C LEU A 244 19.73 -14.44 13.95
N LEU A 245 18.57 -13.89 13.59
CA LEU A 245 18.39 -13.24 12.29
C LEU A 245 19.18 -11.91 12.24
N PRO A 246 19.59 -11.42 11.05
CA PRO A 246 20.39 -10.20 10.94
C PRO A 246 19.80 -8.97 11.63
N VAL A 247 18.47 -8.80 11.57
CA VAL A 247 17.78 -7.71 12.29
C VAL A 247 17.89 -7.89 13.81
N GLN A 248 17.72 -9.12 14.32
CA GLN A 248 17.79 -9.40 15.75
C GLN A 248 19.20 -9.14 16.28
N GLU A 249 20.23 -9.51 15.52
CA GLU A 249 21.61 -9.22 15.87
C GLU A 249 21.90 -7.71 15.89
N LYS A 250 21.47 -6.96 14.86
CA LYS A 250 21.60 -5.50 14.84
C LYS A 250 20.95 -4.87 16.07
N VAL A 251 19.76 -5.31 16.43
CA VAL A 251 19.04 -4.81 17.61
C VAL A 251 19.75 -5.14 18.92
N VAL A 252 20.27 -6.36 19.07
CA VAL A 252 21.07 -6.73 20.25
C VAL A 252 22.32 -5.85 20.37
N ARG A 253 23.01 -5.57 19.25
CA ARG A 253 24.18 -4.67 19.22
C ARG A 253 23.83 -3.23 19.56
N ALA A 254 22.66 -2.75 19.16
CA ALA A 254 22.15 -1.42 19.46
C ALA A 254 21.76 -1.22 20.95
N GLY A 255 21.83 -2.28 21.77
CA GLY A 255 21.62 -2.16 23.21
C GLY A 255 20.31 -2.73 23.73
N LEU A 256 19.63 -3.60 22.97
CA LEU A 256 18.39 -4.27 23.41
C LEU A 256 18.49 -4.84 24.84
N LEU A 257 19.55 -5.60 25.11
CA LEU A 257 19.75 -6.25 26.42
C LEU A 257 20.30 -5.30 27.49
N LYS A 258 20.70 -4.08 27.12
CA LYS A 258 21.16 -3.03 28.04
C LYS A 258 20.01 -2.13 28.51
N GLY A 259 18.81 -2.31 27.98
CA GLY A 259 17.64 -1.50 28.33
C GLY A 259 17.45 -0.24 27.47
N GLU A 260 18.17 -0.10 26.36
CA GLU A 260 17.99 1.04 25.44
C GLU A 260 16.60 1.03 24.79
N ASP A 261 16.00 2.20 24.63
CA ASP A 261 14.73 2.38 23.93
C ASP A 261 14.96 2.42 22.42
N LEU A 262 14.27 1.57 21.65
CA LEU A 262 14.60 1.33 20.24
C LEU A 262 13.40 1.53 19.31
N LEU A 263 13.63 2.20 18.18
CA LEU A 263 12.76 2.16 17.01
C LEU A 263 13.32 1.16 16.01
N ILE A 264 12.60 0.06 15.77
CA ILE A 264 13.05 -1.06 14.94
C ILE A 264 12.22 -1.08 13.65
N VAL A 265 12.84 -0.63 12.56
CA VAL A 265 12.23 -0.60 11.24
C VAL A 265 12.80 -1.73 10.39
N SER A 266 11.96 -2.69 10.06
CA SER A 266 12.38 -3.84 9.25
C SER A 266 11.20 -4.48 8.55
N SER A 267 11.40 -5.10 7.38
CA SER A 267 10.32 -5.73 6.60
C SER A 267 9.44 -6.68 7.42
N THR A 268 8.19 -6.89 7.02
CA THR A 268 7.36 -7.97 7.56
C THR A 268 8.06 -9.32 7.43
N SER A 269 7.81 -10.25 8.36
CA SER A 269 8.44 -11.58 8.44
C SER A 269 9.95 -11.63 8.78
N SER A 270 10.59 -10.51 9.13
CA SER A 270 12.01 -10.48 9.55
C SER A 270 12.28 -10.96 10.99
N GLY A 271 11.23 -11.33 11.74
CA GLY A 271 11.36 -11.83 13.12
C GLY A 271 11.32 -10.76 14.21
N LYS A 272 10.72 -9.59 13.94
CA LYS A 272 10.59 -8.45 14.88
C LYS A 272 9.97 -8.82 16.23
N THR A 273 8.95 -9.69 16.26
CA THR A 273 8.28 -10.08 17.51
C THR A 273 9.25 -10.67 18.54
N MET A 274 10.23 -11.46 18.09
CA MET A 274 11.23 -12.08 18.98
C MET A 274 12.12 -11.04 19.68
N VAL A 275 12.28 -9.85 19.10
CA VAL A 275 13.03 -8.76 19.72
C VAL A 275 12.36 -8.29 21.01
N GLY A 276 11.03 -8.13 20.98
CA GLY A 276 10.25 -7.81 22.17
C GLY A 276 10.34 -8.91 23.23
N GLU A 277 10.36 -10.17 22.79
CA GLU A 277 10.50 -11.35 23.66
C GLU A 277 11.86 -11.34 24.38
N PHE A 278 12.97 -11.08 23.67
CA PHE A 278 14.32 -11.01 24.26
C PHE A 278 14.47 -9.93 25.34
N ALA A 279 13.74 -8.82 25.24
CA ALA A 279 13.79 -7.74 26.23
C ALA A 279 12.78 -7.91 27.37
N GLY A 280 11.57 -8.37 27.06
CA GLY A 280 10.46 -8.41 28.01
C GLY A 280 10.43 -9.65 28.89
N VAL A 281 10.68 -10.84 28.33
CA VAL A 281 10.55 -12.11 29.05
C VAL A 281 11.57 -12.24 30.19
N PRO A 282 12.85 -11.85 30.04
CA PRO A 282 13.78 -11.86 31.17
C PRO A 282 13.30 -11.01 32.35
N LYS A 283 12.83 -9.78 32.08
CA LYS A 283 12.30 -8.89 33.12
C LYS A 283 11.01 -9.43 33.73
N ALA A 284 10.21 -10.16 32.96
CA ALA A 284 9.01 -10.84 33.45
C ALA A 284 9.34 -11.97 34.43
N LEU A 285 10.43 -12.70 34.18
CA LEU A 285 10.93 -13.71 35.13
C LEU A 285 11.44 -13.08 36.44
N ASP A 286 11.92 -11.84 36.38
CA ASP A 286 12.36 -11.06 37.54
C ASP A 286 11.22 -10.32 38.26
N GLY A 287 9.96 -10.58 37.89
CA GLY A 287 8.76 -10.05 38.57
C GLY A 287 8.25 -8.70 38.05
N LYS A 288 8.87 -8.10 37.02
CA LYS A 288 8.32 -6.94 36.30
C LYS A 288 7.29 -7.40 35.26
N LYS A 289 6.52 -6.49 34.68
CA LYS A 289 5.58 -6.82 33.60
C LYS A 289 6.11 -6.46 32.21
N MET A 290 5.74 -7.28 31.23
CA MET A 290 5.89 -6.98 29.81
C MET A 290 4.53 -6.62 29.22
N ILE A 291 4.42 -5.45 28.60
CA ILE A 291 3.23 -5.05 27.84
C ILE A 291 3.54 -5.17 26.34
N TYR A 292 2.69 -5.89 25.60
CA TYR A 292 2.73 -5.97 24.15
C TYR A 292 1.47 -5.32 23.57
N LEU A 293 1.65 -4.16 22.95
CA LEU A 293 0.62 -3.37 22.30
C LEU A 293 0.53 -3.72 20.81
N SER A 294 -0.68 -3.86 20.31
CA SER A 294 -0.96 -4.09 18.90
C SER A 294 -2.23 -3.34 18.45
N PRO A 295 -2.32 -2.85 17.21
CA PRO A 295 -3.43 -2.01 16.76
C PRO A 295 -4.76 -2.75 16.64
N LEU A 296 -4.76 -4.07 16.42
CA LEU A 296 -5.97 -4.84 16.16
C LEU A 296 -6.21 -5.94 17.21
N VAL A 297 -7.49 -6.19 17.48
CA VAL A 297 -7.96 -7.31 18.31
C VAL A 297 -7.49 -8.65 17.76
N ALA A 298 -7.55 -8.85 16.44
CA ALA A 298 -7.14 -10.11 15.81
C ALA A 298 -5.65 -10.42 16.02
N LEU A 299 -4.79 -9.42 15.81
CA LEU A 299 -3.35 -9.52 16.07
C LEU A 299 -3.06 -9.79 17.55
N THR A 300 -3.74 -9.07 18.44
CA THR A 300 -3.57 -9.22 19.89
C THR A 300 -3.94 -10.64 20.34
N ASN A 301 -5.03 -11.20 19.81
CA ASN A 301 -5.44 -12.58 20.04
C ASN A 301 -4.38 -13.59 19.57
N GLU A 302 -3.81 -13.38 18.37
CA GLU A 302 -2.75 -14.24 17.84
C GLU A 302 -1.52 -14.22 18.76
N LYS A 303 -1.05 -13.03 19.14
CA LYS A 303 0.11 -12.88 20.04
C LYS A 303 -0.15 -13.48 21.41
N TYR A 304 -1.35 -13.29 21.95
CA TYR A 304 -1.76 -13.93 23.21
C TYR A 304 -1.71 -15.45 23.14
N GLU A 305 -2.26 -16.08 22.09
CA GLU A 305 -2.21 -17.54 21.94
C GLU A 305 -0.76 -18.06 21.85
N VAL A 306 0.08 -17.37 21.08
CA VAL A 306 1.51 -17.71 20.92
C VAL A 306 2.25 -17.58 22.26
N PHE A 307 2.17 -16.42 22.91
CA PHE A 307 2.87 -16.15 24.16
C PHE A 307 2.37 -17.04 25.29
N ARG A 308 1.05 -17.24 25.41
CA ARG A 308 0.47 -18.11 26.42
C ARG A 308 0.96 -19.55 26.27
N LYS A 309 1.03 -20.07 25.04
CA LYS A 309 1.50 -21.44 24.80
C LYS A 309 3.00 -21.57 25.07
N ARG A 310 3.81 -20.62 24.61
CA ARG A 310 5.27 -20.64 24.73
C ARG A 310 5.72 -20.44 26.19
N TYR A 311 5.26 -19.37 26.82
CA TYR A 311 5.78 -18.91 28.11
C TYR A 311 5.16 -19.57 29.34
N LYS A 312 4.07 -20.34 29.16
CA LYS A 312 3.57 -21.23 30.21
C LYS A 312 4.64 -22.23 30.69
N LYS A 313 5.54 -22.68 29.79
CA LYS A 313 6.67 -23.56 30.15
C LYS A 313 7.67 -22.92 31.12
N LEU A 314 7.77 -21.58 31.09
CA LEU A 314 8.64 -20.81 31.99
C LEU A 314 7.94 -20.40 33.29
N GLY A 315 6.68 -20.80 33.49
CA GLY A 315 5.88 -20.42 34.66
C GLY A 315 5.23 -19.05 34.57
N LEU A 316 5.33 -18.36 33.43
CA LEU A 316 4.75 -17.03 33.23
C LEU A 316 3.26 -17.13 32.85
N ARG A 317 2.47 -16.22 33.40
CA ARG A 317 1.06 -16.02 33.10
C ARG A 317 0.92 -14.91 32.07
N VAL A 318 0.22 -15.22 30.98
CA VAL A 318 -0.06 -14.27 29.91
C VAL A 318 -1.52 -13.87 30.02
N GLY A 319 -1.77 -12.56 29.99
CA GLY A 319 -3.10 -11.97 29.95
C GLY A 319 -3.39 -11.24 28.65
N ILE A 320 -4.67 -11.02 28.38
CA ILE A 320 -5.17 -10.29 27.22
C ILE A 320 -6.15 -9.19 27.61
N ARG A 321 -6.06 -8.04 26.93
CA ARG A 321 -7.00 -6.92 26.98
C ARG A 321 -7.31 -6.38 25.59
N VAL A 322 -8.51 -6.68 25.09
CA VAL A 322 -8.92 -6.30 23.71
C VAL A 322 -10.20 -5.48 23.67
N GLY A 323 -10.75 -5.14 24.84
CA GLY A 323 -12.07 -4.52 24.95
C GLY A 323 -13.17 -5.58 25.01
N MET A 324 -14.24 -5.29 25.76
CA MET A 324 -15.29 -6.26 26.04
C MET A 324 -16.32 -6.35 24.91
N SER A 325 -16.08 -7.18 23.90
CA SER A 325 -17.20 -7.66 23.08
C SER A 325 -17.84 -8.88 23.72
N ARG A 326 -18.99 -8.68 24.37
CA ARG A 326 -19.76 -9.71 25.10
C ARG A 326 -20.90 -10.32 24.27
N LEU A 327 -21.01 -9.92 23.01
CA LEU A 327 -22.04 -10.38 22.08
C LEU A 327 -22.05 -11.91 21.93
N GLU A 328 -23.16 -12.54 22.29
CA GLU A 328 -23.39 -13.96 22.10
C GLU A 328 -23.82 -14.24 20.66
N VAL A 329 -22.91 -14.81 19.87
CA VAL A 329 -23.16 -15.11 18.45
C VAL A 329 -23.49 -16.59 18.17
N GLY A 330 -23.85 -17.36 19.20
CA GLY A 330 -24.15 -18.79 19.08
C GLY A 330 -22.96 -19.59 18.55
N GLU A 331 -23.17 -20.40 17.50
CA GLU A 331 -22.14 -21.22 16.85
C GLU A 331 -21.11 -20.42 16.03
N GLU A 332 -21.30 -19.11 15.81
CA GLU A 332 -20.40 -18.27 15.01
C GLU A 332 -19.06 -17.92 15.72
N GLY A 333 -18.81 -18.50 16.89
CA GLY A 333 -17.53 -18.45 17.63
C GLY A 333 -17.39 -17.21 18.53
N LYS A 334 -16.84 -17.39 19.74
CA LYS A 334 -16.60 -16.30 20.70
C LYS A 334 -15.21 -15.68 20.51
N PRO A 335 -15.06 -14.34 20.54
CA PRO A 335 -13.75 -13.72 20.74
C PRO A 335 -13.18 -14.10 22.12
N ILE A 336 -11.86 -14.04 22.26
CA ILE A 336 -11.17 -14.31 23.53
C ILE A 336 -11.61 -13.24 24.55
N VAL A 337 -12.01 -13.69 25.74
CA VAL A 337 -12.45 -12.79 26.82
C VAL A 337 -11.22 -12.24 27.55
N ASP A 338 -11.27 -10.95 27.86
CA ASP A 338 -10.31 -10.26 28.72
C ASP A 338 -9.98 -11.07 29.99
N THR A 339 -8.69 -11.13 30.32
CA THR A 339 -8.22 -11.83 31.53
C THR A 339 -7.84 -10.84 32.63
N ASP A 340 -7.65 -11.37 33.83
CA ASP A 340 -7.11 -10.63 34.96
C ASP A 340 -5.63 -10.24 34.71
N VAL A 341 -5.40 -8.96 34.38
CA VAL A 341 -4.07 -8.42 34.09
C VAL A 341 -3.23 -8.26 35.35
N GLU A 342 -3.85 -8.16 36.53
CA GLU A 342 -3.12 -8.02 37.79
C GLU A 342 -2.29 -9.27 38.06
N LYS A 343 -2.86 -10.44 37.77
CA LYS A 343 -2.22 -11.76 37.88
C LYS A 343 -1.39 -12.16 36.67
N SER A 344 -1.22 -11.28 35.68
CA SER A 344 -0.47 -11.59 34.47
C SER A 344 0.93 -10.96 34.53
N ASP A 345 1.93 -11.70 34.04
CA ASP A 345 3.33 -11.26 33.94
C ASP A 345 3.62 -10.66 32.54
N ILE A 346 2.91 -11.16 31.52
CA ILE A 346 2.90 -10.62 30.16
C ILE A 346 1.46 -10.20 29.82
N ILE A 347 1.27 -8.99 29.29
CA ILE A 347 -0.04 -8.44 28.93
C ILE A 347 -0.04 -8.13 27.42
N CYS A 348 -0.87 -8.83 26.66
CA CYS A 348 -1.16 -8.48 25.27
C CYS A 348 -2.39 -7.56 25.23
N ALA A 349 -2.29 -6.36 24.67
CA ALA A 349 -3.41 -5.43 24.64
C ALA A 349 -3.54 -4.66 23.33
N THR A 350 -4.77 -4.26 22.98
CA THR A 350 -4.96 -3.18 22.00
C THR A 350 -4.69 -1.82 22.63
N TYR A 351 -4.44 -0.81 21.80
CA TYR A 351 -4.18 0.55 22.26
C TYR A 351 -5.34 1.06 23.11
N GLU A 352 -6.56 0.94 22.60
CA GLU A 352 -7.80 1.42 23.20
C GLU A 352 -8.08 0.70 24.53
N ALA A 353 -7.87 -0.63 24.59
CA ALA A 353 -8.14 -1.42 25.78
C ALA A 353 -7.16 -1.13 26.92
N LEU A 354 -5.87 -0.92 26.62
CA LEU A 354 -4.91 -0.50 27.63
C LEU A 354 -5.18 0.94 28.07
N ASP A 355 -5.49 1.83 27.13
CA ASP A 355 -5.78 3.22 27.45
C ASP A 355 -7.04 3.36 28.32
N LEU A 356 -8.07 2.53 28.11
CA LEU A 356 -9.25 2.49 28.97
C LEU A 356 -8.87 2.16 30.42
N LEU A 357 -7.95 1.22 30.63
CA LEU A 357 -7.45 0.86 31.96
C LEU A 357 -6.73 2.06 32.61
N LEU A 358 -5.92 2.79 31.83
CA LEU A 358 -5.25 4.01 32.30
C LEU A 358 -6.25 5.11 32.66
N ARG A 359 -7.23 5.39 31.80
CA ARG A 359 -8.27 6.41 31.99
C ARG A 359 -9.21 6.09 33.16
N SER A 360 -9.45 4.80 33.43
CA SER A 360 -10.28 4.31 34.54
C SER A 360 -9.61 4.40 35.91
N GLY A 361 -8.33 4.80 35.98
CA GLY A 361 -7.57 4.89 37.24
C GLY A 361 -7.16 3.53 37.81
N GLU A 362 -7.25 2.45 37.03
CA GLU A 362 -6.92 1.09 37.46
C GLU A 362 -5.44 0.73 37.25
N THR A 363 -4.57 1.73 37.11
CA THR A 363 -3.15 1.59 36.77
C THR A 363 -2.37 0.72 37.75
N ARG A 364 -2.81 0.64 39.01
CA ARG A 364 -2.24 -0.27 40.02
C ARG A 364 -2.21 -1.74 39.56
N LYS A 365 -3.17 -2.17 38.73
CA LYS A 365 -3.23 -3.53 38.19
C LYS A 365 -2.05 -3.84 37.25
N LEU A 366 -1.40 -2.82 36.68
CA LEU A 366 -0.25 -3.00 35.79
C LEU A 366 1.06 -3.29 36.55
N GLY A 367 1.12 -3.09 37.87
CA GLY A 367 2.32 -3.34 38.65
C GLY A 367 3.55 -2.56 38.15
N GLU A 368 4.76 -3.09 38.39
CA GLU A 368 5.99 -2.51 37.85
C GLU A 368 6.21 -2.98 36.40
N ILE A 369 6.17 -2.05 35.45
CA ILE A 369 6.38 -2.35 34.02
C ILE A 369 7.88 -2.30 33.72
N GLY A 370 8.42 -3.37 33.14
CA GLY A 370 9.83 -3.45 32.74
C GLY A 370 10.07 -3.20 31.25
N THR A 371 9.10 -3.56 30.40
CA THR A 371 9.22 -3.44 28.94
C THR A 371 7.84 -3.18 28.31
N ILE A 372 7.80 -2.24 27.37
CA ILE A 372 6.64 -1.90 26.55
C ILE A 372 7.02 -2.13 25.09
N VAL A 373 6.35 -3.06 24.43
CA VAL A 373 6.50 -3.33 23.01
C VAL A 373 5.32 -2.72 22.28
N VAL A 374 5.57 -1.87 21.30
CA VAL A 374 4.55 -1.19 20.48
C VAL A 374 4.67 -1.73 19.07
N ASP A 375 3.80 -2.66 18.70
CA ASP A 375 3.80 -3.27 17.37
C ASP A 375 3.08 -2.38 16.36
N GLU A 376 3.59 -2.28 15.14
CA GLU A 376 3.05 -1.43 14.08
C GLU A 376 2.96 0.07 14.48
N ILE A 377 4.04 0.64 15.02
CA ILE A 377 4.11 2.06 15.45
C ILE A 377 3.76 3.05 14.32
N GLN A 378 3.85 2.66 13.05
CA GLN A 378 3.43 3.50 11.92
C GLN A 378 1.93 3.83 11.91
N ASN A 379 1.10 3.18 12.75
CA ASN A 379 -0.28 3.63 13.01
C ASN A 379 -0.34 5.06 13.58
N LEU A 380 0.79 5.63 14.03
CA LEU A 380 0.91 7.06 14.34
C LEU A 380 0.54 7.98 13.16
N ALA A 381 0.68 7.51 11.92
CA ALA A 381 0.31 8.26 10.71
C ALA A 381 -1.20 8.24 10.42
N ASP A 382 -1.98 7.42 11.13
CA ASP A 382 -3.43 7.36 10.96
C ASP A 382 -4.08 8.62 11.54
N SER A 383 -5.01 9.24 10.80
CA SER A 383 -5.63 10.51 11.19
C SER A 383 -6.55 10.40 12.41
N GLU A 384 -7.11 9.22 12.67
CA GLU A 384 -8.01 8.98 13.81
C GLU A 384 -7.25 8.34 14.96
N ARG A 385 -6.49 7.27 14.70
CA ARG A 385 -5.79 6.47 15.72
C ARG A 385 -4.43 7.02 16.12
N GLY A 386 -3.82 7.85 15.28
CA GLY A 386 -2.50 8.41 15.53
C GLY A 386 -2.42 9.23 16.83
N PRO A 387 -3.32 10.21 17.04
CA PRO A 387 -3.39 10.97 18.30
C PRO A 387 -3.63 10.10 19.54
N GLU A 388 -4.40 9.02 19.42
CA GLU A 388 -4.66 8.09 20.52
C GLU A 388 -3.41 7.29 20.89
N LEU A 389 -2.70 6.75 19.89
CA LEU A 389 -1.45 6.01 20.09
C LEU A 389 -0.36 6.91 20.69
N ASP A 390 -0.22 8.13 20.20
CA ASP A 390 0.74 9.09 20.74
C ASP A 390 0.39 9.49 22.19
N GLY A 391 -0.91 9.68 22.46
CA GLY A 391 -1.42 9.96 23.79
C GLY A 391 -1.14 8.83 24.79
N ILE A 392 -1.39 7.57 24.42
CA ILE A 392 -1.11 6.43 25.31
C ILE A 392 0.40 6.28 25.55
N LEU A 393 1.26 6.51 24.55
CA LEU A 393 2.71 6.49 24.73
C LEU A 393 3.18 7.53 25.74
N SER A 394 2.64 8.75 25.64
CA SER A 394 2.92 9.83 26.58
C SER A 394 2.48 9.48 28.01
N ARG A 395 1.29 8.88 28.17
CA ARG A 395 0.80 8.41 29.47
C ARG A 395 1.64 7.25 30.03
N LEU A 396 2.07 6.31 29.17
CA LEU A 396 2.91 5.20 29.59
C LEU A 396 4.31 5.67 30.02
N ARG A 397 4.91 6.63 29.32
CA ARG A 397 6.18 7.26 29.75
C ARG A 397 6.05 7.95 31.11
N PHE A 398 4.90 8.56 31.39
CA PHE A 398 4.63 9.13 32.71
C PHE A 398 4.53 8.04 33.79
N TYR A 399 3.83 6.94 33.52
CA TYR A 399 3.59 5.88 34.49
C TYR A 399 4.78 4.94 34.72
N ALA A 400 5.56 4.68 33.68
CA ALA A 400 6.66 3.76 33.69
C ALA A 400 7.90 4.40 33.05
N PRO A 401 8.48 5.46 33.66
CA PRO A 401 9.59 6.20 33.08
C PRO A 401 10.88 5.39 32.93
N ASN A 402 11.00 4.26 33.67
CA ASN A 402 12.14 3.35 33.61
C ASN A 402 11.85 2.09 32.76
N ALA A 403 10.66 1.98 32.16
CA ALA A 403 10.35 0.86 31.28
C ALA A 403 11.02 1.06 29.93
N GLN A 404 11.63 -0.01 29.41
CA GLN A 404 12.21 0.01 28.08
C GLN A 404 11.11 0.00 27.02
N ILE A 405 11.16 0.93 26.07
CA ILE A 405 10.20 1.04 24.96
C ILE A 405 10.81 0.48 23.68
N LEU A 406 10.12 -0.47 23.08
CA LEU A 406 10.48 -1.06 21.79
C LEU A 406 9.37 -0.80 20.78
N ALA A 407 9.59 0.14 19.87
CA ALA A 407 8.66 0.45 18.79
C ALA A 407 9.02 -0.37 17.55
N LEU A 408 8.09 -1.20 17.06
CA LEU A 408 8.29 -2.07 15.91
C LEU A 408 7.52 -1.52 14.71
N SER A 409 8.18 -1.43 13.56
CA SER A 409 7.52 -1.08 12.31
C SER A 409 7.98 -1.92 11.13
N ALA A 410 7.07 -2.12 10.17
CA ALA A 410 7.40 -2.61 8.84
C ALA A 410 7.92 -1.51 7.90
N THR A 411 7.32 -0.32 7.96
CA THR A 411 7.42 0.73 6.95
C THR A 411 7.21 2.09 7.61
N VAL A 412 8.21 2.96 7.53
CA VAL A 412 8.16 4.34 8.06
C VAL A 412 8.91 5.25 7.08
N GLY A 413 8.30 6.36 6.67
CA GLY A 413 9.01 7.44 5.99
C GLY A 413 9.87 8.21 6.99
N SER A 414 11.10 8.57 6.58
CA SER A 414 12.09 9.25 7.43
C SER A 414 12.23 8.66 8.85
N PRO A 415 12.60 7.37 8.99
CA PRO A 415 12.66 6.71 10.29
C PRO A 415 13.64 7.38 11.28
N ASP A 416 14.66 8.09 10.79
CA ASP A 416 15.58 8.88 11.60
C ASP A 416 14.88 10.05 12.32
N LEU A 417 13.93 10.72 11.65
CA LEU A 417 13.15 11.80 12.26
C LEU A 417 12.21 11.25 13.32
N LEU A 418 11.46 10.19 13.00
CA LEU A 418 10.55 9.56 13.95
C LEU A 418 11.29 9.04 15.19
N ALA A 419 12.45 8.41 15.00
CA ALA A 419 13.30 7.94 16.10
C ALA A 419 13.71 9.11 17.01
N LYS A 420 14.17 10.22 16.42
CA LYS A 420 14.55 11.42 17.16
C LYS A 420 13.38 12.03 17.92
N ASP A 421 12.22 12.15 17.28
CA ASP A 421 11.04 12.78 17.89
C ASP A 421 10.47 11.91 19.02
N LEU A 422 10.53 10.58 18.90
CA LEU A 422 10.20 9.64 19.97
C LEU A 422 11.33 9.46 21.00
N ASN A 423 12.50 10.07 20.80
CA ASN A 423 13.71 9.84 21.61
C ASN A 423 14.03 8.34 21.76
N LEU A 424 14.14 7.65 20.63
CA LEU A 424 14.49 6.23 20.50
C LEU A 424 15.75 6.08 19.63
N GLU A 425 16.57 5.09 19.90
CA GLU A 425 17.69 4.74 19.01
C GLU A 425 17.16 3.96 17.80
N LEU A 426 17.53 4.39 16.59
CA LEU A 426 17.06 3.78 15.35
C LEU A 426 17.84 2.52 15.00
N VAL A 427 17.11 1.43 14.77
CA VAL A 427 17.62 0.23 14.10
C VAL A 427 16.86 0.02 12.79
N ASN A 428 17.47 0.46 11.69
CA ASN A 428 16.91 0.27 10.35
C ASN A 428 17.56 -0.94 9.62
N TYR A 429 16.72 -1.87 9.18
CA TYR A 429 17.12 -3.03 8.39
C TYR A 429 16.17 -3.28 7.21
N THR A 430 16.62 -2.86 6.03
CA THR A 430 15.90 -2.97 4.76
C THR A 430 16.07 -4.34 4.08
N GLY A 431 16.95 -5.20 4.60
CA GLY A 431 17.19 -6.52 4.04
C GLY A 431 15.97 -7.42 4.19
N ARG A 432 15.61 -8.15 3.14
CA ARG A 432 14.52 -9.14 3.20
C ARG A 432 15.04 -10.54 3.50
N PRO A 433 14.28 -11.37 4.22
CA PRO A 433 14.65 -12.78 4.42
C PRO A 433 14.45 -13.60 3.14
N VAL A 434 13.51 -13.20 2.27
CA VAL A 434 13.20 -13.83 0.98
C VAL A 434 13.25 -12.76 -0.12
N THR A 435 13.92 -13.08 -1.24
CA THR A 435 14.00 -12.21 -2.42
C THR A 435 12.62 -11.96 -3.01
N LEU A 436 12.34 -10.74 -3.46
CA LEU A 436 11.06 -10.37 -4.04
C LEU A 436 11.24 -9.76 -5.45
N GLU A 437 10.43 -10.22 -6.41
CA GLU A 437 10.37 -9.65 -7.76
C GLU A 437 9.10 -8.82 -7.92
N ARG A 438 9.23 -7.58 -8.41
CA ARG A 438 8.09 -6.71 -8.73
C ARG A 438 7.85 -6.74 -10.24
N HIS A 439 6.61 -6.90 -10.65
CA HIS A 439 6.19 -7.03 -12.03
C HIS A 439 5.06 -6.06 -12.35
N VAL A 440 5.06 -5.48 -13.54
CA VAL A 440 3.97 -4.68 -14.09
C VAL A 440 3.42 -5.38 -15.32
N VAL A 441 2.10 -5.52 -15.38
CA VAL A 441 1.37 -6.09 -16.51
C VAL A 441 0.26 -5.12 -16.90
N PHE A 442 0.13 -4.82 -18.19
CA PHE A 442 -0.92 -3.94 -18.67
C PHE A 442 -2.18 -4.73 -19.00
N ALA A 443 -3.32 -4.18 -18.62
CA ALA A 443 -4.64 -4.69 -18.97
C ALA A 443 -5.44 -3.61 -19.69
N ARG A 444 -6.30 -4.01 -20.63
CA ARG A 444 -7.16 -3.09 -21.38
C ARG A 444 -8.49 -2.82 -20.71
N ASN A 445 -8.94 -3.75 -19.88
CA ASN A 445 -10.22 -3.72 -19.21
C ASN A 445 -10.24 -4.75 -18.07
N GLU A 446 -11.37 -4.80 -17.38
CA GLU A 446 -11.60 -5.65 -16.21
C GLU A 446 -11.58 -7.16 -16.52
N GLU A 447 -12.07 -7.56 -17.69
CA GLU A 447 -12.08 -8.96 -18.12
C GLU A 447 -10.67 -9.47 -18.39
N ALA A 448 -9.82 -8.64 -19.01
CA ALA A 448 -8.41 -8.92 -19.20
C ALA A 448 -7.69 -9.05 -17.84
N LYS A 449 -7.98 -8.17 -16.87
CA LYS A 449 -7.44 -8.30 -15.50
C LYS A 449 -7.79 -9.66 -14.89
N ARG A 450 -9.08 -10.04 -14.90
CA ARG A 450 -9.54 -11.34 -14.36
C ARG A 450 -8.83 -12.53 -15.01
N SER A 451 -8.71 -12.51 -16.33
CA SER A 451 -8.01 -13.55 -17.10
C SER A 451 -6.53 -13.65 -16.74
N ILE A 452 -5.84 -12.51 -16.59
CA ILE A 452 -4.44 -12.45 -16.16
C ILE A 452 -4.28 -13.00 -14.75
N ILE A 453 -5.12 -12.57 -13.78
CA ILE A 453 -5.07 -13.07 -12.40
C ILE A 453 -5.22 -14.60 -12.40
N ARG A 454 -6.16 -15.14 -13.19
CA ARG A 454 -6.38 -16.59 -13.28
C ARG A 454 -5.13 -17.33 -13.75
N ARG A 455 -4.48 -16.84 -14.80
CA ARG A 455 -3.23 -17.43 -15.32
C ARG A 455 -2.13 -17.40 -14.28
N LEU A 456 -1.90 -16.25 -13.65
CA LEU A 456 -0.88 -16.05 -12.62
C LEU A 456 -1.09 -16.97 -11.40
N VAL A 457 -2.33 -17.08 -10.91
CA VAL A 457 -2.69 -17.93 -9.77
C VAL A 457 -2.46 -19.42 -10.10
N LEU A 458 -2.89 -19.86 -11.28
CA LEU A 458 -2.75 -21.26 -11.69
C LEU A 458 -1.29 -21.65 -11.92
N ASP A 459 -0.50 -20.76 -12.54
CA ASP A 459 0.93 -20.97 -12.74
C ASP A 459 1.67 -21.07 -11.40
N GLU A 460 1.40 -20.14 -10.49
CA GLU A 460 2.02 -20.11 -9.17
C GLU A 460 1.65 -21.35 -8.33
N PHE A 461 0.38 -21.78 -8.35
CA PHE A 461 -0.08 -22.95 -7.58
C PHE A 461 0.45 -24.29 -8.10
N ARG A 462 0.96 -24.33 -9.34
CA ARG A 462 1.68 -25.50 -9.87
C ARG A 462 3.11 -25.59 -9.35
N GLN A 463 3.69 -24.48 -8.93
CA GLN A 463 5.05 -24.43 -8.40
C GLN A 463 5.06 -24.94 -6.96
N THR A 464 6.12 -25.64 -6.58
CA THR A 464 6.35 -26.12 -5.22
C THR A 464 7.73 -25.65 -4.79
N SER A 465 7.82 -25.07 -3.59
CA SER A 465 9.07 -24.56 -3.04
C SER A 465 9.99 -25.69 -2.60
N SER A 466 11.26 -25.36 -2.35
CA SER A 466 12.24 -26.26 -1.72
C SER A 466 11.77 -26.84 -0.39
N SER A 467 10.91 -26.12 0.33
CA SER A 467 10.30 -26.53 1.60
C SER A 467 9.03 -27.37 1.43
N GLY A 468 8.70 -27.79 0.20
CA GLY A 468 7.55 -28.66 -0.09
C GLY A 468 6.18 -27.98 -0.08
N ASN A 469 6.12 -26.65 -0.05
CA ASN A 469 4.85 -25.91 -0.06
C ASN A 469 4.49 -25.48 -1.48
N LYS A 470 3.22 -25.64 -1.88
CA LYS A 470 2.72 -25.06 -3.14
C LYS A 470 2.75 -23.54 -3.10
N GLY A 471 2.94 -22.90 -4.25
CA GLY A 471 2.74 -21.46 -4.38
C GLY A 471 1.28 -21.09 -4.14
N GLN A 472 1.01 -19.95 -3.52
CA GLN A 472 -0.33 -19.44 -3.27
C GLN A 472 -0.35 -17.93 -3.43
N SER A 473 -1.48 -17.38 -3.89
CA SER A 473 -1.62 -15.97 -4.23
C SER A 473 -2.56 -15.22 -3.28
N ILE A 474 -2.27 -13.94 -3.04
CA ILE A 474 -3.22 -12.98 -2.47
C ILE A 474 -3.53 -11.94 -3.54
N VAL A 475 -4.81 -11.67 -3.79
CA VAL A 475 -5.29 -10.70 -4.78
C VAL A 475 -5.94 -9.52 -4.07
N PHE A 476 -5.34 -8.33 -4.17
CA PHE A 476 -5.86 -7.09 -3.60
C PHE A 476 -6.77 -6.36 -4.60
N THR A 477 -7.93 -5.92 -4.12
CA THR A 477 -8.91 -5.12 -4.87
C THR A 477 -9.55 -4.03 -3.99
N PHE A 478 -10.17 -3.01 -4.59
CA PHE A 478 -10.59 -1.80 -3.88
C PHE A 478 -11.89 -1.92 -3.08
N SER A 479 -12.71 -2.95 -3.29
CA SER A 479 -13.98 -3.11 -2.56
C SER A 479 -14.35 -4.56 -2.26
N ARG A 480 -15.09 -4.75 -1.16
CA ARG A 480 -15.54 -6.07 -0.71
C ARG A 480 -16.42 -6.76 -1.74
N ARG A 481 -17.34 -6.01 -2.36
CA ARG A 481 -18.20 -6.53 -3.44
C ARG A 481 -17.38 -7.00 -4.64
N ARG A 482 -16.37 -6.23 -5.03
CA ARG A 482 -15.47 -6.60 -6.12
C ARG A 482 -14.65 -7.85 -5.78
N ALA A 483 -14.24 -8.00 -4.53
CA ALA A 483 -13.58 -9.21 -4.06
C ALA A 483 -14.45 -10.47 -4.26
N HIS A 484 -15.74 -10.39 -3.89
CA HIS A 484 -16.72 -11.45 -4.20
C HIS A 484 -16.88 -11.67 -5.70
N SER A 485 -17.07 -10.62 -6.49
CA SER A 485 -17.23 -10.75 -7.96
C SER A 485 -16.03 -11.41 -8.65
N ILE A 486 -14.80 -11.10 -8.22
CA ILE A 486 -13.59 -11.75 -8.75
C ILE A 486 -13.54 -13.21 -8.28
N SER A 487 -13.85 -13.48 -7.02
CA SER A 487 -13.87 -14.84 -6.47
C SER A 487 -14.88 -15.75 -7.17
N ASP A 488 -16.09 -15.26 -7.42
CA ASP A 488 -17.14 -16.01 -8.10
C ASP A 488 -16.74 -16.33 -9.54
N TRP A 489 -16.26 -15.32 -10.26
CA TRP A 489 -15.74 -15.50 -11.61
C TRP A 489 -14.58 -16.52 -11.66
N MET A 490 -13.67 -16.51 -10.69
CA MET A 490 -12.59 -17.51 -10.58
C MET A 490 -13.14 -18.93 -10.41
N ARG A 491 -14.16 -19.11 -9.57
CA ARG A 491 -14.77 -20.42 -9.30
C ARG A 491 -15.49 -20.97 -10.53
N GLU A 492 -16.24 -20.12 -11.22
CA GLU A 492 -16.88 -20.44 -12.50
C GLU A 492 -15.87 -20.91 -13.55
N HIS A 493 -14.64 -20.37 -13.50
CA HIS A 493 -13.55 -20.70 -14.43
C HIS A 493 -12.56 -21.75 -13.87
N GLY A 494 -13.00 -22.55 -12.90
CA GLY A 494 -12.31 -23.73 -12.39
C GLY A 494 -11.19 -23.46 -11.37
N VAL A 495 -11.10 -22.25 -10.81
CA VAL A 495 -10.12 -21.89 -9.79
C VAL A 495 -10.80 -21.77 -8.43
N ARG A 496 -10.40 -22.64 -7.49
CA ARG A 496 -10.86 -22.54 -6.11
C ARG A 496 -10.29 -21.28 -5.47
N SER A 497 -11.16 -20.41 -5.00
CA SER A 497 -10.81 -19.12 -4.40
C SER A 497 -11.65 -18.86 -3.15
N ALA A 498 -11.14 -18.04 -2.24
CA ALA A 498 -11.88 -17.54 -1.08
C ALA A 498 -11.78 -16.01 -0.99
N VAL A 499 -12.77 -15.39 -0.36
CA VAL A 499 -12.78 -13.94 -0.11
C VAL A 499 -12.43 -13.69 1.34
N TYR A 500 -11.59 -12.71 1.62
CA TYR A 500 -11.21 -12.33 2.99
C TYR A 500 -11.35 -10.82 3.19
N HIS A 501 -12.21 -10.37 4.10
CA HIS A 501 -12.33 -8.95 4.47
C HIS A 501 -13.05 -8.78 5.83
N GLY A 502 -12.99 -7.56 6.41
CA GLY A 502 -13.56 -7.24 7.73
C GLY A 502 -15.06 -7.51 7.89
N GLY A 503 -15.85 -7.40 6.81
CA GLY A 503 -17.29 -7.73 6.85
C GLY A 503 -17.63 -9.22 7.05
N LEU A 504 -16.64 -10.13 7.04
CA LEU A 504 -16.89 -11.54 7.33
C LEU A 504 -16.92 -11.80 8.84
N SER A 505 -17.78 -12.74 9.26
CA SER A 505 -17.78 -13.23 10.64
C SER A 505 -16.41 -13.78 11.04
N TYR A 506 -16.12 -13.75 12.34
CA TYR A 506 -14.85 -14.24 12.88
C TYR A 506 -14.61 -15.73 12.55
N SER A 507 -15.63 -16.58 12.72
CA SER A 507 -15.57 -18.01 12.35
C SER A 507 -15.25 -18.24 10.88
N HIS A 508 -15.87 -17.49 9.97
CA HIS A 508 -15.57 -17.58 8.55
C HIS A 508 -14.13 -17.15 8.24
N ARG A 509 -13.64 -16.06 8.83
CA ARG A 509 -12.25 -15.63 8.67
C ARG A 509 -11.27 -16.72 9.14
N ARG A 510 -11.48 -17.29 10.34
CA ARG A 510 -10.65 -18.40 10.86
C ARG A 510 -10.69 -19.64 9.98
N SER A 511 -11.86 -20.00 9.47
CA SER A 511 -12.02 -21.16 8.57
C SER A 511 -11.24 -20.97 7.26
N ILE A 512 -11.26 -19.75 6.71
CA ILE A 512 -10.50 -19.39 5.51
C ILE A 512 -9.01 -19.39 5.79
N GLU A 513 -8.55 -18.80 6.90
CA GLU A 513 -7.14 -18.81 7.32
C GLU A 513 -6.61 -20.23 7.46
N TYR A 514 -7.34 -21.09 8.18
CA TYR A 514 -6.98 -22.49 8.33
C TYR A 514 -6.92 -23.22 6.98
N SER A 515 -7.93 -23.05 6.13
CA SER A 515 -8.01 -23.72 4.83
C SER A 515 -6.96 -23.22 3.85
N TYR A 516 -6.63 -21.93 3.87
CA TYR A 516 -5.55 -21.34 3.10
C TYR A 516 -4.20 -21.85 3.57
N GLY A 517 -3.94 -21.90 4.89
CA GLY A 517 -2.73 -22.48 5.45
C GLY A 517 -2.56 -23.98 5.17
N LYS A 518 -3.66 -24.72 4.97
CA LYS A 518 -3.68 -26.11 4.49
C LYS A 518 -3.63 -26.24 2.96
N GLN A 519 -3.34 -25.15 2.25
CA GLN A 519 -3.20 -25.09 0.79
C GLN A 519 -4.44 -25.58 0.01
N ARG A 520 -5.64 -25.45 0.61
CA ARG A 520 -6.91 -25.81 -0.04
C ARG A 520 -7.34 -24.79 -1.08
N TYR A 521 -6.91 -23.54 -0.94
CA TYR A 521 -7.19 -22.45 -1.87
C TYR A 521 -5.90 -21.98 -2.56
N PRO A 522 -5.82 -22.07 -3.90
CA PRO A 522 -4.79 -21.40 -4.69
C PRO A 522 -4.67 -19.90 -4.43
N CYS A 523 -5.79 -19.21 -4.23
CA CYS A 523 -5.79 -17.78 -3.96
C CYS A 523 -6.86 -17.33 -2.96
N VAL A 524 -6.58 -16.18 -2.34
CA VAL A 524 -7.54 -15.40 -1.56
C VAL A 524 -7.66 -14.01 -2.19
N ILE A 525 -8.90 -13.54 -2.37
CA ILE A 525 -9.20 -12.18 -2.84
C ILE A 525 -9.58 -11.32 -1.63
N THR A 526 -8.99 -10.14 -1.50
CA THR A 526 -9.14 -9.29 -0.33
C THR A 526 -9.09 -7.80 -0.66
N THR A 527 -9.41 -6.97 0.34
CA THR A 527 -9.23 -5.51 0.33
C THR A 527 -8.08 -5.11 1.27
N ALA A 528 -7.96 -3.83 1.64
CA ALA A 528 -7.01 -3.33 2.64
C ALA A 528 -7.07 -4.04 4.00
N ALA A 529 -8.17 -4.76 4.32
CA ALA A 529 -8.35 -5.46 5.59
C ALA A 529 -7.27 -6.52 5.89
N LEU A 530 -6.58 -7.03 4.86
CA LEU A 530 -5.48 -7.95 5.05
C LEU A 530 -4.20 -7.23 5.46
N GLY A 531 -4.05 -5.93 5.21
CA GLY A 531 -2.87 -5.11 5.51
C GLY A 531 -2.47 -5.13 6.98
N ALA A 532 -3.44 -5.12 7.90
CA ALA A 532 -3.23 -4.93 9.34
C ALA A 532 -3.04 -6.23 10.15
N GLY A 533 -2.30 -7.20 9.63
CA GLY A 533 -1.69 -8.24 10.49
C GLY A 533 -2.41 -9.59 10.60
N VAL A 534 -3.07 -10.06 9.55
CA VAL A 534 -3.49 -11.47 9.47
C VAL A 534 -2.37 -12.31 8.84
N ASP A 535 -1.99 -13.43 9.45
CA ASP A 535 -0.90 -14.27 8.97
C ASP A 535 -1.31 -15.22 7.82
N LEU A 536 -1.51 -14.67 6.62
CA LEU A 536 -1.75 -15.43 5.38
C LEU A 536 -0.47 -15.44 4.53
N PRO A 537 0.33 -16.53 4.56
CA PRO A 537 1.57 -16.61 3.79
C PRO A 537 1.28 -16.82 2.31
N ALA A 538 1.79 -15.94 1.45
CA ALA A 538 1.68 -16.07 0.01
C ALA A 538 3.06 -16.09 -0.66
N SER A 539 3.21 -16.85 -1.74
CA SER A 539 4.37 -16.75 -2.62
C SER A 539 4.18 -15.62 -3.65
N GLN A 540 2.92 -15.26 -3.93
CA GLN A 540 2.57 -14.23 -4.90
C GLN A 540 1.54 -13.25 -4.34
N VAL A 541 1.75 -11.96 -4.59
CA VAL A 541 0.76 -10.90 -4.36
C VAL A 541 0.39 -10.28 -5.70
N ILE A 542 -0.91 -10.10 -5.95
CA ILE A 542 -1.43 -9.48 -7.16
C ILE A 542 -2.27 -8.27 -6.76
N PHE A 543 -1.89 -7.09 -7.24
CA PHE A 543 -2.72 -5.89 -7.19
C PHE A 543 -3.56 -5.86 -8.45
N GLU A 544 -4.84 -6.22 -8.30
CA GLU A 544 -5.81 -6.07 -9.38
C GLU A 544 -6.05 -4.58 -9.67
N THR A 545 -5.99 -3.75 -8.64
CA THR A 545 -6.08 -2.30 -8.69
C THR A 545 -5.16 -1.68 -7.64
N LEU A 546 -4.75 -0.43 -7.89
CA LEU A 546 -3.98 0.38 -6.93
C LEU A 546 -4.87 1.32 -6.10
N ALA A 547 -6.19 1.16 -6.15
CA ALA A 547 -7.13 1.90 -5.32
C ALA A 547 -7.60 1.06 -4.12
N MET A 548 -7.95 1.74 -3.02
CA MET A 548 -8.63 1.18 -1.86
C MET A 548 -9.77 2.12 -1.45
N GLY A 549 -11.01 1.64 -1.55
CA GLY A 549 -12.17 2.53 -1.46
C GLY A 549 -12.08 3.64 -2.51
N ALA A 550 -12.31 4.89 -2.10
CA ALA A 550 -12.25 6.05 -2.98
C ALA A 550 -10.82 6.58 -3.23
N HIS A 551 -9.83 6.11 -2.47
CA HIS A 551 -8.48 6.66 -2.44
C HIS A 551 -7.48 5.76 -3.18
N TRP A 552 -6.37 6.35 -3.62
CA TRP A 552 -5.22 5.60 -4.12
C TRP A 552 -4.39 5.10 -2.95
N ILE A 553 -3.81 3.91 -3.08
CA ILE A 553 -2.90 3.41 -2.04
C ILE A 553 -1.67 4.29 -1.91
N THR A 554 -1.22 4.45 -0.67
CA THR A 554 0.06 5.10 -0.33
C THR A 554 1.23 4.17 -0.61
N THR A 555 2.45 4.71 -0.65
CA THR A 555 3.66 3.87 -0.77
C THR A 555 3.81 2.98 0.46
N ALA A 556 3.48 3.48 1.66
CA ALA A 556 3.45 2.70 2.90
C ALA A 556 2.51 1.48 2.83
N GLU A 557 1.25 1.69 2.41
CA GLU A 557 0.26 0.61 2.27
C GLU A 557 0.70 -0.43 1.24
N PHE A 558 1.25 0.03 0.11
CA PHE A 558 1.80 -0.84 -0.92
C PHE A 558 2.92 -1.74 -0.36
N GLU A 559 3.88 -1.19 0.38
CA GLU A 559 4.98 -1.93 1.01
C GLU A 559 4.48 -2.95 2.07
N GLN A 560 3.46 -2.60 2.86
CA GLN A 560 2.83 -3.53 3.80
C GLN A 560 2.15 -4.71 3.08
N MET A 561 1.43 -4.43 1.99
CA MET A 561 0.74 -5.44 1.19
C MET A 561 1.74 -6.35 0.46
N LEU A 562 2.77 -5.78 -0.16
CA LEU A 562 3.80 -6.54 -0.87
C LEU A 562 4.72 -7.31 0.09
N GLY A 563 4.81 -6.87 1.35
CA GLY A 563 5.42 -7.58 2.47
C GLY A 563 4.86 -8.99 2.73
N ARG A 564 3.72 -9.33 2.14
CA ARG A 564 3.07 -10.65 2.28
C ARG A 564 3.57 -11.68 1.28
N ALA A 565 4.27 -11.24 0.23
CA ALA A 565 4.88 -12.12 -0.75
C ALA A 565 6.25 -12.63 -0.25
N GLY A 566 6.42 -13.95 -0.26
CA GLY A 566 7.66 -14.62 0.09
C GLY A 566 7.85 -14.72 1.61
N ARG A 567 7.68 -15.92 2.18
CA ARG A 567 7.84 -16.16 3.62
C ARG A 567 8.98 -17.13 3.88
N LEU A 568 9.86 -16.77 4.81
CA LEU A 568 11.00 -17.58 5.20
C LEU A 568 10.55 -18.97 5.67
N GLY A 569 11.22 -20.02 5.19
CA GLY A 569 10.91 -21.41 5.49
C GLY A 569 9.67 -21.98 4.78
N LYS A 570 9.00 -21.18 3.93
CA LYS A 570 7.87 -21.65 3.11
C LYS A 570 8.07 -21.43 1.62
N HIS A 571 8.63 -20.29 1.23
CA HIS A 571 8.77 -19.89 -0.17
C HIS A 571 10.24 -19.56 -0.50
N ASP A 572 10.67 -19.95 -1.71
CA ASP A 572 12.02 -19.64 -2.19
C ASP A 572 12.15 -18.20 -2.68
N ARG A 573 11.04 -17.63 -3.15
CA ARG A 573 10.95 -16.28 -3.71
C ARG A 573 9.53 -15.73 -3.54
N GLY A 574 9.42 -14.41 -3.42
CA GLY A 574 8.16 -13.68 -3.52
C GLY A 574 7.98 -13.04 -4.90
N LYS A 575 6.78 -13.07 -5.46
CA LYS A 575 6.42 -12.34 -6.70
C LYS A 575 5.31 -11.34 -6.43
N VAL A 576 5.40 -10.14 -6.99
CA VAL A 576 4.38 -9.10 -6.84
C VAL A 576 4.00 -8.60 -8.23
N TYR A 577 2.73 -8.69 -8.60
CA TYR A 577 2.21 -8.24 -9.89
C TYR A 577 1.28 -7.05 -9.71
N LEU A 578 1.52 -5.97 -10.46
CA LEU A 578 0.63 -4.82 -10.55
C LEU A 578 -0.08 -4.87 -11.91
N LEU A 579 -1.41 -4.99 -11.90
CA LEU A 579 -2.22 -5.01 -13.11
C LEU A 579 -2.74 -3.60 -13.41
N ILE A 580 -2.14 -2.96 -14.41
CA ILE A 580 -2.36 -1.54 -14.69
C ILE A 580 -3.24 -1.37 -15.93
N GLU A 581 -4.34 -0.66 -15.77
CA GLU A 581 -5.13 -0.11 -16.87
C GLU A 581 -4.70 1.35 -17.09
N PRO A 582 -3.98 1.67 -18.18
CA PRO A 582 -3.53 3.04 -18.44
C PRO A 582 -4.70 4.03 -18.51
N GLU A 583 -4.49 5.26 -18.00
CA GLU A 583 -5.51 6.32 -17.92
C GLU A 583 -6.72 6.01 -17.02
N ARG A 584 -6.77 4.84 -16.38
CA ARG A 584 -7.91 4.47 -15.52
C ARG A 584 -7.97 5.32 -14.26
N LYS A 585 -9.17 5.82 -13.98
CA LYS A 585 -9.61 6.33 -12.67
C LYS A 585 -10.82 5.53 -12.22
N TYR A 586 -10.87 5.14 -10.95
CA TYR A 586 -12.00 4.38 -10.39
C TYR A 586 -13.05 5.30 -9.76
N HIS A 587 -12.64 6.48 -9.31
CA HIS A 587 -13.51 7.47 -8.68
C HIS A 587 -13.27 8.86 -9.28
N SER A 588 -14.33 9.68 -9.35
CA SER A 588 -14.26 11.03 -9.92
C SER A 588 -13.33 11.97 -9.15
N GLY A 589 -13.23 11.80 -7.82
CA GLY A 589 -12.33 12.57 -6.95
C GLY A 589 -10.86 12.18 -6.99
N GLN A 590 -10.47 11.22 -7.84
CA GLN A 590 -9.07 10.81 -7.97
C GLN A 590 -8.31 11.75 -8.91
N ASP A 591 -7.25 12.38 -8.41
CA ASP A 591 -6.44 13.30 -9.21
C ASP A 591 -5.53 12.57 -10.21
N LEU A 592 -4.94 11.47 -9.78
CA LEU A 592 -4.01 10.65 -10.56
C LEU A 592 -4.72 9.52 -11.30
N THR A 593 -4.10 9.02 -12.38
CA THR A 593 -4.48 7.77 -13.06
C THR A 593 -3.73 6.57 -12.46
N GLU A 594 -4.26 5.35 -12.63
CA GLU A 594 -3.68 4.12 -12.08
C GLU A 594 -2.20 3.94 -12.48
N ASP A 595 -1.81 4.29 -13.70
CA ASP A 595 -0.43 4.19 -14.17
C ASP A 595 0.52 5.28 -13.60
N GLN A 596 -0.02 6.46 -13.23
CA GLN A 596 0.74 7.46 -12.47
C GLN A 596 1.02 6.97 -11.05
N VAL A 597 0.00 6.37 -10.41
CA VAL A 597 0.11 5.80 -9.06
C VAL A 597 1.09 4.64 -9.05
N ALA A 598 1.03 3.75 -10.04
CA ALA A 598 1.98 2.64 -10.20
C ALA A 598 3.43 3.14 -10.23
N THR A 599 3.69 4.22 -10.97
CA THR A 599 5.04 4.78 -11.02
C THR A 599 5.42 5.42 -9.70
N ARG A 600 4.49 6.14 -9.05
CA ARG A 600 4.70 6.74 -7.72
C ARG A 600 5.06 5.70 -6.67
N ILE A 601 4.36 4.58 -6.57
CA ILE A 601 4.62 3.57 -5.52
C ILE A 601 5.83 2.67 -5.83
N LEU A 602 6.18 2.48 -7.11
CA LEU A 602 7.35 1.68 -7.48
C LEU A 602 8.67 2.45 -7.31
N GLU A 603 8.65 3.77 -7.51
CA GLU A 603 9.82 4.65 -7.45
C GLU A 603 9.86 5.58 -6.23
N GLY A 604 8.73 5.77 -5.55
CA GLY A 604 8.56 6.76 -4.50
C GLY A 604 9.12 6.31 -3.15
N GLU A 605 9.36 7.31 -2.31
CA GLU A 605 9.72 7.11 -0.92
C GLU A 605 8.44 6.92 -0.09
N ILE A 606 8.59 6.23 1.04
CA ILE A 606 7.50 6.03 2.00
C ILE A 606 7.20 7.40 2.62
N GLU A 607 5.93 7.77 2.69
CA GLU A 607 5.48 9.03 3.26
C GLU A 607 5.89 9.15 4.75
N ASP A 608 6.25 10.36 5.17
CA ASP A 608 6.63 10.64 6.55
C ASP A 608 5.46 10.42 7.51
N VAL A 609 5.77 9.98 8.73
CA VAL A 609 4.79 9.86 9.80
C VAL A 609 4.63 11.23 10.45
N GLU A 610 3.58 11.96 10.06
CA GLU A 610 3.22 13.26 10.63
C GLU A 610 1.89 13.15 11.39
N PRO A 611 1.89 12.79 12.68
CA PRO A 611 0.68 12.72 13.47
C PRO A 611 0.04 14.10 13.57
N PHE A 612 -1.27 14.19 13.34
CA PHE A 612 -2.01 15.45 13.43
C PHE A 612 -3.22 15.28 14.34
N ALA A 613 -3.33 16.11 15.36
CA ALA A 613 -4.54 16.20 16.17
C ALA A 613 -5.23 17.54 15.94
N ASN A 614 -6.47 17.50 15.47
CA ASN A 614 -7.31 18.69 15.42
C ASN A 614 -7.63 19.17 16.86
N LYS A 615 -8.34 20.30 16.98
CA LYS A 615 -8.72 20.88 18.28
C LYS A 615 -9.51 19.92 19.18
N GLU A 616 -10.36 19.07 18.59
CA GLU A 616 -11.17 18.11 19.32
C GLU A 616 -10.31 16.98 19.89
N ALA A 617 -9.53 16.33 19.03
CA ALA A 617 -8.61 15.26 19.40
C ALA A 617 -7.55 15.74 20.42
N SER A 618 -7.00 16.95 20.21
CA SER A 618 -6.07 17.55 21.17
C SER A 618 -6.71 17.75 22.56
N ALA A 619 -7.95 18.25 22.59
CA ALA A 619 -8.69 18.42 23.83
C ALA A 619 -8.99 17.07 24.51
N GLU A 620 -9.39 16.06 23.75
CA GLU A 620 -9.59 14.70 24.24
C GLU A 620 -8.32 14.12 24.88
N GLN A 621 -7.16 14.22 24.21
CA GLN A 621 -5.91 13.68 24.74
C GLN A 621 -5.41 14.42 25.99
N ILE A 622 -5.63 15.74 26.09
CA ILE A 622 -5.37 16.49 27.32
C ILE A 622 -6.28 16.01 28.46
N LEU A 623 -7.58 15.83 28.18
CA LEU A 623 -8.54 15.33 29.16
C LEU A 623 -8.17 13.91 29.62
N ALA A 624 -7.82 13.02 28.68
CA ALA A 624 -7.34 11.67 28.97
C ALA A 624 -6.08 11.67 29.83
N THR A 625 -5.15 12.59 29.57
CA THR A 625 -3.93 12.77 30.38
C THR A 625 -4.28 13.20 31.80
N ILE A 626 -5.17 14.18 31.97
CA ILE A 626 -5.63 14.63 33.30
C ILE A 626 -6.33 13.49 34.06
N CYS A 627 -7.25 12.79 33.40
CA CYS A 627 -8.05 11.73 34.01
C CYS A 627 -7.20 10.51 34.38
N SER A 628 -6.27 10.13 33.51
CA SER A 628 -5.37 9.00 33.76
C SER A 628 -4.36 9.34 34.84
N THR A 629 -3.52 10.37 34.68
CA THR A 629 -2.37 10.65 35.56
C THR A 629 -2.74 11.24 36.92
N GLY A 630 -3.93 11.84 37.04
CA GLY A 630 -4.33 12.60 38.23
C GLY A 630 -3.55 13.91 38.41
N LEU A 631 -2.78 14.35 37.40
CA LEU A 631 -2.08 15.62 37.44
C LEU A 631 -3.06 16.79 37.45
N VAL A 632 -2.85 17.69 38.40
CA VAL A 632 -3.64 18.91 38.56
C VAL A 632 -2.87 20.17 38.17
N ASP A 633 -1.54 20.14 38.15
CA ASP A 633 -0.74 21.31 37.73
C ASP A 633 -0.87 21.55 36.23
N LEU A 634 -1.38 22.72 35.84
CA LEU A 634 -1.64 23.06 34.44
C LEU A 634 -0.36 23.04 33.60
N LYS A 635 0.79 23.46 34.16
CA LYS A 635 2.06 23.47 33.45
C LYS A 635 2.57 22.05 33.21
N ALA A 636 2.41 21.14 34.17
CA ALA A 636 2.77 19.73 34.02
C ALA A 636 1.91 19.05 32.94
N VAL A 637 0.60 19.28 32.94
CA VAL A 637 -0.31 18.75 31.91
C VAL A 637 0.07 19.28 30.53
N ALA A 638 0.31 20.59 30.41
CA ALA A 638 0.74 21.19 29.15
C ALA A 638 2.10 20.63 28.68
N ARG A 639 3.04 20.36 29.60
CA ARG A 639 4.34 19.76 29.26
C ARG A 639 4.19 18.36 28.69
N ILE A 640 3.34 17.52 29.27
CA ILE A 640 3.10 16.15 28.75
C ILE A 640 2.44 16.22 27.37
N TYR A 641 1.44 17.09 27.19
CA TYR A 641 0.82 17.27 25.88
C TYR A 641 1.84 17.76 24.83
N LEU A 642 2.73 18.70 25.18
CA LEU A 642 3.77 19.18 24.25
C LEU A 642 4.86 18.16 23.93
N GLN A 643 4.91 17.01 24.63
CA GLN A 643 5.77 15.88 24.27
C GLN A 643 5.15 14.97 23.20
N MET A 644 3.85 15.11 22.96
CA MET A 644 3.16 14.38 21.89
C MET A 644 3.61 14.94 20.53
N LEU A 645 3.85 14.03 19.58
CA LEU A 645 4.08 14.34 18.18
C LEU A 645 2.87 15.01 17.53
N SER A 646 1.66 14.60 17.91
CA SER A 646 0.41 15.10 17.38
C SER A 646 -0.02 16.43 17.99
N ALA A 647 0.82 17.10 18.78
CA ALA A 647 0.52 18.35 19.48
C ALA A 647 0.45 19.56 18.52
N SER A 648 -0.53 19.56 17.63
CA SER A 648 -0.68 20.56 16.57
C SER A 648 -1.43 21.83 17.01
N VAL A 649 -2.04 21.83 18.20
CA VAL A 649 -2.85 22.95 18.73
C VAL A 649 -2.22 23.48 20.01
N ALA A 650 -2.28 24.79 20.24
CA ALA A 650 -1.73 25.34 21.49
C ALA A 650 -2.48 24.75 22.71
N PRO A 651 -1.79 24.33 23.79
CA PRO A 651 -2.43 23.74 24.96
C PRO A 651 -3.55 24.62 25.55
N SER A 652 -3.36 25.94 25.49
CA SER A 652 -4.34 26.91 25.98
C SER A 652 -5.63 26.92 25.16
N GLU A 653 -5.58 26.66 23.86
CA GLU A 653 -6.77 26.58 22.99
C GLU A 653 -7.55 25.29 23.24
N ALA A 654 -6.85 24.16 23.32
CA ALA A 654 -7.45 22.88 23.67
C ALA A 654 -8.08 22.91 25.08
N MET A 655 -7.41 23.52 26.07
CA MET A 655 -7.98 23.71 27.41
C MET A 655 -9.20 24.64 27.41
N LYS A 656 -9.19 25.74 26.64
CA LYS A 656 -10.37 26.61 26.47
C LYS A 656 -11.54 25.83 25.87
N HIS A 657 -11.27 24.91 24.95
CA HIS A 657 -12.28 24.01 24.39
C HIS A 657 -12.87 23.08 25.45
N LEU A 658 -12.03 22.46 26.29
CA LEU A 658 -12.48 21.65 27.43
C LEU A 658 -13.31 22.43 28.45
N VAL A 659 -12.96 23.68 28.75
CA VAL A 659 -13.76 24.54 29.64
C VAL A 659 -15.11 24.87 29.04
N ARG A 660 -15.17 25.22 27.74
CA ARG A 660 -16.42 25.53 27.03
C ARG A 660 -17.39 24.34 27.00
N ASN A 661 -16.87 23.13 26.88
CA ASN A 661 -17.65 21.89 26.91
C ASN A 661 -17.83 21.33 28.34
N HIS A 662 -17.51 22.10 29.39
CA HIS A 662 -17.69 21.70 30.80
C HIS A 662 -16.92 20.45 31.24
N MET A 663 -15.84 20.08 30.55
CA MET A 663 -15.03 18.90 30.84
C MET A 663 -14.03 19.11 31.97
N ILE A 664 -13.54 20.34 32.14
CA ILE A 664 -12.56 20.69 33.18
C ILE A 664 -12.95 22.00 33.88
N ARG A 665 -12.43 22.19 35.09
CA ARG A 665 -12.43 23.47 35.82
C ARG A 665 -10.99 23.89 36.06
N VAL A 666 -10.70 25.17 35.81
CA VAL A 666 -9.37 25.73 36.03
C VAL A 666 -9.45 26.75 37.18
N LYS A 667 -8.64 26.58 38.22
CA LYS A 667 -8.58 27.49 39.38
C LYS A 667 -7.14 27.62 39.87
N SER A 668 -6.67 28.86 40.04
CA SER A 668 -5.35 29.16 40.63
C SER A 668 -4.16 28.42 40.00
N GLY A 669 -4.19 28.17 38.69
CA GLY A 669 -3.12 27.43 37.98
C GLY A 669 -3.27 25.90 38.02
N GLU A 670 -4.30 25.39 38.67
CA GLU A 670 -4.66 23.97 38.66
C GLU A 670 -5.81 23.68 37.70
N VAL A 671 -5.81 22.48 37.12
CA VAL A 671 -6.85 21.92 36.26
C VAL A 671 -7.43 20.67 36.89
N HIS A 672 -8.75 20.65 37.05
CA HIS A 672 -9.48 19.53 37.65
C HIS A 672 -10.53 19.03 36.66
N PRO A 673 -10.58 17.72 36.35
CA PRO A 673 -11.62 17.17 35.49
C PRO A 673 -12.96 17.21 36.23
N THR A 674 -14.02 17.63 35.54
CA THR A 674 -15.38 17.53 36.09
C THR A 674 -15.83 16.07 36.10
N PRO A 675 -16.89 15.72 36.87
CA PRO A 675 -17.51 14.40 36.75
C PRO A 675 -17.89 14.07 35.30
N LEU A 676 -18.43 15.05 34.56
CA LEU A 676 -18.75 14.90 33.14
C LEU A 676 -17.48 14.65 32.31
N GLY A 677 -16.41 15.42 32.53
CA GLY A 677 -15.13 15.20 31.87
C GLY A 677 -14.53 13.81 32.11
N ARG A 678 -14.63 13.29 33.35
CA ARG A 678 -14.22 11.91 33.64
C ARG A 678 -15.08 10.90 32.89
N ALA A 679 -16.41 11.04 32.92
CA ALA A 679 -17.31 10.16 32.20
C ALA A 679 -17.03 10.16 30.69
N THR A 680 -16.90 11.34 30.08
CA THR A 680 -16.53 11.54 28.67
C THR A 680 -15.20 10.85 28.34
N SER A 681 -14.16 11.08 29.15
CA SER A 681 -12.83 10.53 28.90
C SER A 681 -12.78 9.01 28.91
N VAL A 682 -13.37 8.37 29.93
CA VAL A 682 -13.40 6.90 30.06
C VAL A 682 -14.28 6.29 28.97
N SER A 683 -15.20 7.06 28.41
CA SER A 683 -16.09 6.63 27.32
C SER A 683 -15.50 6.81 25.92
N PHE A 684 -14.28 7.35 25.80
CA PHE A 684 -13.65 7.66 24.49
C PHE A 684 -14.52 8.54 23.60
N LEU A 685 -15.34 9.39 24.22
CA LEU A 685 -16.09 10.41 23.50
C LEU A 685 -15.25 11.68 23.42
N SER A 686 -15.38 12.39 22.31
CA SER A 686 -14.85 13.74 22.21
C SER A 686 -15.51 14.66 23.24
N PRO A 687 -14.84 15.76 23.65
CA PRO A 687 -15.44 16.77 24.52
C PRO A 687 -16.81 17.28 24.04
N SER A 688 -16.99 17.43 22.73
CA SER A 688 -18.24 17.93 22.15
C SER A 688 -19.34 16.86 22.17
N GLU A 689 -19.01 15.61 21.81
CA GLU A 689 -19.95 14.47 21.90
C GLU A 689 -20.39 14.22 23.34
N GLY A 690 -19.47 14.21 24.31
CA GLY A 690 -19.80 14.02 25.71
C GLY A 690 -20.76 15.11 26.24
N TYR A 691 -20.58 16.36 25.78
CA TYR A 691 -21.50 17.45 26.10
C TYR A 691 -22.84 17.34 25.37
N GLU A 692 -22.85 16.87 24.12
CA GLU A 692 -24.09 16.62 23.37
C GLU A 692 -24.92 15.49 24.00
N VAL A 693 -24.31 14.36 24.35
CA VAL A 693 -24.97 13.26 25.06
C VAL A 693 -25.56 13.74 26.39
N ALA A 694 -24.80 14.56 27.12
CA ALA A 694 -25.28 15.17 28.36
C ALA A 694 -26.51 16.08 28.15
N LYS A 695 -26.77 16.61 26.95
CA LYS A 695 -28.00 17.35 26.65
C LYS A 695 -29.12 16.43 26.19
N LEU A 696 -28.82 15.50 25.28
CA LEU A 696 -29.82 14.64 24.67
C LEU A 696 -30.49 13.69 25.67
N THR A 697 -29.77 13.32 26.75
CA THR A 697 -30.30 12.47 27.82
C THR A 697 -31.55 13.03 28.53
N ASP A 698 -31.89 14.31 28.36
CA ASP A 698 -33.14 14.88 28.89
C ASP A 698 -34.36 14.58 28.00
N ASP A 699 -34.17 14.51 26.67
CA ASP A 699 -35.26 14.62 25.69
C ASP A 699 -35.32 13.47 24.67
N MET A 700 -34.30 12.59 24.64
CA MET A 700 -34.15 11.53 23.64
C MET A 700 -33.95 10.17 24.30
N ASP A 701 -34.53 9.13 23.68
CA ASP A 701 -34.37 7.74 24.10
C ASP A 701 -32.88 7.32 24.11
N VAL A 702 -32.46 6.59 25.14
CA VAL A 702 -31.06 6.20 25.35
C VAL A 702 -30.50 5.35 24.21
N LEU A 703 -31.34 4.52 23.56
CA LEU A 703 -30.96 3.73 22.41
C LEU A 703 -30.78 4.62 21.17
N ASP A 704 -31.66 5.60 20.99
CA ASP A 704 -31.57 6.55 19.87
C ASP A 704 -30.30 7.39 19.97
N ILE A 705 -29.93 7.85 21.19
CA ILE A 705 -28.65 8.52 21.44
C ILE A 705 -27.47 7.61 21.11
N ALA A 706 -27.49 6.36 21.56
CA ALA A 706 -26.40 5.41 21.33
C ALA A 706 -26.21 5.08 19.84
N ILE A 707 -27.30 5.00 19.07
CA ILE A 707 -27.26 4.80 17.62
C ILE A 707 -26.80 6.09 16.90
N LYS A 708 -27.24 7.27 17.37
CA LYS A 708 -26.84 8.55 16.79
C LYS A 708 -25.34 8.82 16.91
N LEU A 709 -24.71 8.38 17.98
CA LEU A 709 -23.26 8.50 18.17
C LEU A 709 -22.44 7.76 17.10
N ASP A 710 -22.93 6.61 16.63
CA ASP A 710 -22.27 5.82 15.59
C ASP A 710 -23.31 5.11 14.70
N PRO A 711 -23.89 5.81 13.71
CA PRO A 711 -24.92 5.23 12.86
C PRO A 711 -24.34 4.22 11.84
N LEU A 712 -25.08 3.15 11.57
CA LEU A 712 -24.65 2.15 10.58
C LEU A 712 -24.79 2.66 9.13
N GLU A 713 -23.69 3.11 8.53
CA GLU A 713 -23.71 3.65 7.16
C GLU A 713 -23.45 2.61 6.05
N ASN A 714 -22.87 1.46 6.41
CA ASN A 714 -22.43 0.44 5.45
C ASN A 714 -23.58 -0.48 4.99
N ILE A 715 -24.66 0.14 4.49
CA ILE A 715 -25.87 -0.53 3.99
C ILE A 715 -25.94 -0.39 2.48
N TYR A 716 -26.12 -1.51 1.79
CA TYR A 716 -26.04 -1.60 0.34
C TYR A 716 -27.35 -2.07 -0.26
N LEU A 717 -27.65 -1.61 -1.47
CA LEU A 717 -28.76 -2.12 -2.26
C LEU A 717 -28.44 -3.52 -2.81
N SER A 718 -29.45 -4.37 -2.96
CA SER A 718 -29.30 -5.67 -3.61
C SER A 718 -28.95 -5.52 -5.10
N SER A 719 -28.30 -6.54 -5.67
CA SER A 719 -27.97 -6.55 -7.10
C SER A 719 -29.21 -6.48 -7.98
N LYS A 720 -30.32 -7.07 -7.53
CA LYS A 720 -31.60 -7.08 -8.24
C LYS A 720 -32.20 -5.67 -8.28
N LEU A 721 -32.31 -5.01 -7.13
CA LEU A 721 -32.83 -3.65 -7.05
C LEU A 721 -31.98 -2.67 -7.86
N GLN A 722 -30.65 -2.78 -7.77
CA GLN A 722 -29.76 -1.93 -8.55
C GLN A 722 -29.93 -2.11 -10.05
N ALA A 723 -30.14 -3.34 -10.54
CA ALA A 723 -30.32 -3.59 -11.97
C ALA A 723 -31.56 -2.86 -12.49
N GLU A 724 -32.69 -2.95 -11.77
CA GLU A 724 -33.93 -2.25 -12.13
C GLU A 724 -33.77 -0.73 -12.11
N VAL A 725 -33.16 -0.20 -11.06
CA VAL A 725 -33.00 1.25 -10.92
C VAL A 725 -32.05 1.80 -11.99
N ASN A 726 -30.92 1.13 -12.24
CA ASN A 726 -30.00 1.51 -13.32
C ASN A 726 -30.68 1.46 -14.69
N GLN A 727 -31.55 0.46 -14.93
CA GLN A 727 -32.31 0.33 -16.17
C GLN A 727 -33.32 1.47 -16.33
N ALA A 728 -34.05 1.83 -15.27
CA ALA A 728 -35.07 2.87 -15.30
C ALA A 728 -34.47 4.27 -15.53
N PHE A 729 -33.40 4.61 -14.80
CA PHE A 729 -32.78 5.93 -14.82
C PHE A 729 -31.65 6.09 -15.84
N ARG A 730 -31.19 4.98 -16.47
CA ARG A 730 -30.07 4.96 -17.43
C ARG A 730 -28.78 5.58 -16.87
N THR A 731 -28.62 5.53 -15.56
CA THR A 731 -27.48 6.04 -14.82
C THR A 731 -26.92 4.92 -13.95
N HIS A 732 -25.62 4.97 -13.65
CA HIS A 732 -25.04 4.10 -12.63
C HIS A 732 -25.35 4.66 -11.25
N MET A 733 -26.30 4.05 -10.56
CA MET A 733 -26.66 4.42 -9.19
C MET A 733 -25.57 3.98 -8.22
N PRO A 734 -25.23 4.83 -7.21
CA PRO A 734 -24.38 4.40 -6.11
C PRO A 734 -24.98 3.19 -5.40
N THR A 735 -24.12 2.30 -4.91
CA THR A 735 -24.56 1.04 -4.30
C THR A 735 -24.99 1.17 -2.84
N ARG A 736 -24.67 2.28 -2.18
CA ARG A 736 -24.96 2.54 -0.76
C ARG A 736 -26.27 3.29 -0.61
N LEU A 737 -27.06 2.91 0.41
CA LEU A 737 -28.37 3.51 0.68
C LEU A 737 -28.24 5.02 0.97
N PHE A 738 -27.36 5.40 1.89
CA PHE A 738 -27.21 6.79 2.34
C PHE A 738 -26.23 7.61 1.49
N SER A 739 -26.13 7.32 0.20
CA SER A 739 -25.37 8.19 -0.72
C SER A 739 -26.21 9.40 -1.11
N GLY A 740 -25.61 10.60 -1.20
CA GLY A 740 -26.36 11.84 -1.51
C GLY A 740 -27.27 11.73 -2.75
N ALA A 741 -26.80 11.07 -3.82
CA ALA A 741 -27.60 10.87 -5.03
C ALA A 741 -28.82 9.95 -4.87
N PHE A 742 -28.84 9.09 -3.85
CA PHE A 742 -30.03 8.30 -3.52
C PHE A 742 -31.02 9.13 -2.70
N MET A 743 -30.53 9.99 -1.81
CA MET A 743 -31.35 10.89 -0.99
C MET A 743 -32.08 11.93 -1.85
N ASP A 744 -31.45 12.42 -2.92
CA ASP A 744 -32.12 13.25 -3.94
C ASP A 744 -33.27 12.52 -4.66
N MET A 745 -33.30 11.19 -4.59
CA MET A 745 -34.31 10.34 -5.23
C MET A 745 -35.41 9.85 -4.28
N THR A 746 -35.36 10.14 -2.98
CA THR A 746 -36.48 9.78 -2.09
C THR A 746 -37.78 10.54 -2.42
N ASP A 747 -37.70 11.54 -3.30
CA ASP A 747 -38.85 12.24 -3.91
C ASP A 747 -39.57 11.42 -5.00
N VAL A 748 -39.11 10.19 -5.29
CA VAL A 748 -39.69 9.23 -6.27
C VAL A 748 -41.09 8.72 -5.89
N GLY A 749 -41.64 9.14 -4.74
CA GLY A 749 -43.07 9.02 -4.46
C GLY A 749 -43.97 9.72 -5.50
N GLN A 750 -43.43 10.68 -6.27
CA GLN A 750 -44.15 11.33 -7.36
C GLN A 750 -43.79 10.73 -8.72
N LYS A 751 -44.79 10.23 -9.46
CA LYS A 751 -44.65 9.67 -10.82
C LYS A 751 -44.22 10.74 -11.84
N GLN A 752 -42.96 11.16 -11.86
CA GLN A 752 -42.39 11.98 -12.92
C GLN A 752 -41.01 11.45 -13.38
N GLY A 753 -40.72 11.60 -14.68
CA GLY A 753 -39.42 11.23 -15.26
C GLY A 753 -39.10 9.73 -15.30
N GLY A 754 -37.83 9.37 -15.03
CA GLY A 754 -37.32 7.99 -15.08
C GLY A 754 -38.00 7.01 -14.11
N ALA A 755 -38.58 7.52 -13.02
CA ALA A 755 -39.34 6.75 -12.04
C ALA A 755 -40.52 5.99 -12.66
N SER A 756 -41.15 6.53 -13.72
CA SER A 756 -42.26 5.87 -14.43
C SER A 756 -41.91 4.52 -15.06
N ARG A 757 -40.61 4.22 -15.23
CA ARG A 757 -40.11 2.96 -15.79
C ARG A 757 -39.78 1.92 -14.73
N LEU A 758 -39.87 2.28 -13.44
CA LEU A 758 -39.63 1.32 -12.36
C LEU A 758 -40.76 0.30 -12.29
N PRO A 759 -40.45 -0.98 -12.08
CA PRO A 759 -41.47 -2.00 -11.81
C PRO A 759 -42.30 -1.66 -10.57
N GLN A 760 -43.56 -2.10 -10.56
CA GLN A 760 -44.49 -1.88 -9.43
C GLN A 760 -43.93 -2.37 -8.08
N TRP A 761 -43.22 -3.50 -8.08
CA TRP A 761 -42.61 -4.04 -6.86
C TRP A 761 -41.55 -3.11 -6.25
N VAL A 762 -40.87 -2.29 -7.06
CA VAL A 762 -39.88 -1.31 -6.58
C VAL A 762 -40.59 -0.15 -5.88
N PHE A 763 -41.75 0.27 -6.39
CA PHE A 763 -42.57 1.29 -5.71
C PHE A 763 -43.14 0.79 -4.39
N GLU A 764 -43.60 -0.46 -4.33
CA GLU A 764 -44.04 -1.09 -3.08
C GLU A 764 -42.89 -1.17 -2.06
N LEU A 765 -41.68 -1.48 -2.53
CA LEU A 765 -40.49 -1.51 -1.72
C LEU A 765 -40.13 -0.13 -1.16
N PHE A 766 -40.09 0.91 -2.00
CA PHE A 766 -39.81 2.28 -1.55
C PHE A 766 -40.91 2.81 -0.64
N GLY A 767 -42.17 2.46 -0.88
CA GLY A 767 -43.28 2.75 0.04
C GLY A 767 -43.06 2.09 1.41
N LYS A 768 -42.57 0.84 1.43
CA LYS A 768 -42.20 0.15 2.67
C LYS A 768 -41.03 0.83 3.37
N TRP A 769 -40.03 1.32 2.64
CA TRP A 769 -38.93 2.10 3.24
C TRP A 769 -39.44 3.42 3.83
N GLY A 770 -40.31 4.12 3.11
CA GLY A 770 -40.98 5.34 3.56
C GLY A 770 -41.70 5.16 4.89
N SER A 771 -42.46 4.06 5.03
CA SER A 771 -43.22 3.78 6.25
C SER A 771 -42.40 3.16 7.38
N THR A 772 -41.21 2.61 7.11
CA THR A 772 -40.40 1.90 8.12
C THR A 772 -39.19 2.71 8.59
N PHE A 773 -38.50 3.41 7.69
CA PHE A 773 -37.22 4.07 7.99
C PHE A 773 -37.27 5.58 7.74
N PHE A 774 -38.00 6.04 6.73
CA PHE A 774 -38.02 7.44 6.32
C PHE A 774 -39.30 8.15 6.81
N THR A 775 -39.59 8.04 8.10
CA THR A 775 -40.82 8.52 8.74
C THR A 775 -40.70 9.91 9.37
N CYS A 776 -39.59 10.61 9.18
CA CYS A 776 -39.29 11.88 9.83
C CYS A 776 -39.85 13.08 9.06
N GLU A 777 -40.38 14.07 9.79
CA GLU A 777 -40.88 15.35 9.25
C GLU A 777 -39.94 16.54 9.52
N CYS A 778 -38.67 16.29 9.88
CA CYS A 778 -37.74 17.36 10.19
C CYS A 778 -37.35 18.18 8.95
N LYS A 779 -36.92 19.42 9.17
CA LYS A 779 -36.55 20.35 8.10
C LYS A 779 -35.36 19.89 7.27
N ASP A 780 -34.50 19.09 7.86
CA ASP A 780 -33.28 18.58 7.24
C ASP A 780 -33.53 17.25 6.50
N PHE A 781 -34.78 16.78 6.42
CA PHE A 781 -35.12 15.61 5.62
C PHE A 781 -34.88 15.89 4.12
N PRO A 782 -34.26 14.96 3.36
CA PRO A 782 -33.86 13.61 3.75
C PRO A 782 -32.46 13.50 4.37
N GLU A 783 -31.66 14.56 4.39
CA GLU A 783 -30.26 14.58 4.84
C GLU A 783 -30.05 14.36 6.36
N CYS A 784 -31.11 14.40 7.17
CA CYS A 784 -31.05 14.13 8.60
C CYS A 784 -30.66 12.69 8.95
N ASP A 785 -30.16 12.45 10.17
CA ASP A 785 -29.76 11.11 10.63
C ASP A 785 -30.93 10.22 11.08
N HIS A 786 -32.17 10.73 11.15
CA HIS A 786 -33.33 9.96 11.61
C HIS A 786 -33.54 8.63 10.87
N PRO A 787 -33.39 8.53 9.53
CA PRO A 787 -33.49 7.24 8.83
C PRO A 787 -32.39 6.25 9.23
N LYS A 788 -31.19 6.73 9.57
CA LYS A 788 -30.10 5.88 10.08
C LYS A 788 -30.46 5.34 11.47
N ILE A 789 -31.05 6.18 12.31
CA ILE A 789 -31.53 5.80 13.65
C ILE A 789 -32.61 4.71 13.55
N GLU A 790 -33.63 4.90 12.71
CA GLU A 790 -34.72 3.93 12.55
C GLU A 790 -34.24 2.57 12.00
N ILE A 791 -33.28 2.58 11.07
CA ILE A 791 -32.64 1.33 10.62
C ILE A 791 -31.87 0.67 11.76
N GLY A 792 -31.14 1.44 12.56
CA GLY A 792 -30.45 0.93 13.75
C GLY A 792 -31.42 0.29 14.76
N LYS A 793 -32.54 0.95 15.05
CA LYS A 793 -33.59 0.41 15.93
C LYS A 793 -34.17 -0.89 15.39
N TRP A 794 -34.39 -0.98 14.08
CA TRP A 794 -34.83 -2.22 13.45
C TRP A 794 -33.82 -3.35 13.64
N ILE A 795 -32.52 -3.08 13.45
CA ILE A 795 -31.44 -4.06 13.68
C ILE A 795 -31.44 -4.52 15.14
N VAL A 796 -31.47 -3.58 16.09
CA VAL A 796 -31.50 -3.90 17.53
C VAL A 796 -32.75 -4.70 17.89
N LYS A 797 -33.92 -4.35 17.36
CA LYS A 797 -35.15 -5.12 17.54
C LYS A 797 -35.00 -6.56 17.05
N LYS A 798 -34.48 -6.77 15.84
CA LYS A 798 -34.21 -8.12 15.31
C LYS A 798 -33.19 -8.88 16.12
N ARG A 799 -32.19 -8.18 16.66
CA ARG A 799 -31.23 -8.77 17.60
C ARG A 799 -31.93 -9.27 18.86
N LYS A 800 -32.77 -8.45 19.49
CA LYS A 800 -33.56 -8.81 20.69
C LYS A 800 -34.56 -9.95 20.44
N GLU A 801 -35.02 -10.13 19.21
CA GLU A 801 -35.86 -11.26 18.79
C GLU A 801 -35.08 -12.61 18.70
N GLY A 802 -33.77 -12.61 18.98
CA GLY A 802 -32.93 -13.83 18.97
C GLY A 802 -32.03 -13.98 17.74
N MET A 803 -32.07 -13.04 16.78
CA MET A 803 -31.30 -13.17 15.55
C MET A 803 -29.81 -12.87 15.77
N ASN A 804 -28.93 -13.65 15.13
CA ASN A 804 -27.51 -13.33 15.02
C ASN A 804 -27.26 -12.35 13.86
N PRO A 805 -26.06 -11.73 13.77
CA PRO A 805 -25.76 -10.76 12.70
C PRO A 805 -25.99 -11.29 11.28
N SER A 806 -25.70 -12.57 11.03
CA SER A 806 -25.96 -13.23 9.75
C SER A 806 -27.45 -13.32 9.44
N GLY A 807 -28.27 -13.69 10.42
CA GLY A 807 -29.72 -13.76 10.31
C GLY A 807 -30.34 -12.38 10.05
N ILE A 808 -29.86 -11.34 10.74
CA ILE A 808 -30.30 -9.96 10.51
C ILE A 808 -29.96 -9.52 9.07
N SER A 809 -28.74 -9.82 8.59
CA SER A 809 -28.32 -9.51 7.22
C SER A 809 -29.23 -10.18 6.18
N SER A 810 -29.53 -11.47 6.35
CA SER A 810 -30.45 -12.21 5.47
C SER A 810 -31.86 -11.63 5.50
N LYS A 811 -32.37 -11.33 6.69
CA LYS A 811 -33.72 -10.76 6.88
C LYS A 811 -33.86 -9.38 6.25
N MET A 812 -32.82 -8.54 6.38
CA MET A 812 -32.77 -7.23 5.74
C MET A 812 -32.84 -7.36 4.21
N ARG A 813 -32.15 -8.37 3.65
CA ARG A 813 -32.16 -8.64 2.20
C ARG A 813 -33.52 -9.09 1.72
N GLU A 814 -34.15 -10.01 2.44
CA GLU A 814 -35.47 -10.56 2.11
C GLU A 814 -36.57 -9.50 2.21
N GLU A 815 -36.55 -8.67 3.25
CA GLU A 815 -37.64 -7.74 3.54
C GLU A 815 -37.51 -6.40 2.83
N PHE A 816 -36.29 -5.95 2.57
CA PHE A 816 -36.03 -4.59 2.09
C PHE A 816 -35.14 -4.54 0.85
N GLU A 817 -34.66 -5.67 0.32
CA GLU A 817 -33.65 -5.69 -0.76
C GLU A 817 -32.42 -4.81 -0.42
N LEU A 818 -32.15 -4.69 0.89
CA LEU A 818 -31.01 -4.02 1.49
C LEU A 818 -30.12 -5.06 2.15
N TRP A 819 -28.83 -4.82 2.24
CA TRP A 819 -27.96 -5.73 2.97
C TRP A 819 -26.76 -5.01 3.57
N ALA A 820 -26.39 -5.44 4.76
CA ALA A 820 -25.13 -5.10 5.42
C ALA A 820 -24.34 -6.38 5.66
N TYR A 821 -23.01 -6.30 5.69
CA TYR A 821 -22.22 -7.50 5.96
C TYR A 821 -22.39 -7.93 7.43
N PRO A 822 -22.46 -9.23 7.74
CA PRO A 822 -22.61 -9.71 9.12
C PRO A 822 -21.54 -9.19 10.08
N GLY A 823 -20.29 -9.06 9.62
CA GLY A 823 -19.20 -8.47 10.42
C GLY A 823 -19.37 -6.98 10.70
N ASP A 824 -20.01 -6.22 9.80
CA ASP A 824 -20.32 -4.80 10.05
C ASP A 824 -21.45 -4.68 11.07
N ILE A 825 -22.52 -5.50 10.94
CA ILE A 825 -23.60 -5.56 11.93
C ILE A 825 -23.07 -5.96 13.30
N TYR A 826 -22.17 -6.95 13.37
CA TYR A 826 -21.53 -7.35 14.62
C TYR A 826 -20.77 -6.18 15.27
N SER A 827 -19.87 -5.54 14.50
CA SER A 827 -19.03 -4.45 15.01
C SER A 827 -19.87 -3.25 15.44
N TRP A 828 -20.93 -2.96 14.69
CA TRP A 828 -21.87 -1.90 15.02
C TRP A 828 -22.72 -2.21 16.27
N LEU A 829 -23.24 -3.43 16.41
CA LEU A 829 -23.93 -3.84 17.65
C LEU A 829 -23.00 -3.73 18.87
N ASP A 830 -21.72 -4.04 18.68
CA ASP A 830 -20.71 -3.91 19.74
C ASP A 830 -20.50 -2.43 20.10
N SER A 831 -20.37 -1.56 19.09
CA SER A 831 -20.30 -0.10 19.24
C SER A 831 -21.52 0.44 19.98
N VAL A 832 -22.74 0.02 19.62
CA VAL A 832 -23.99 0.41 20.31
C VAL A 832 -23.95 0.02 21.79
N ILE A 833 -23.44 -1.15 22.16
CA ILE A 833 -23.28 -1.54 23.58
C ILE A 833 -22.29 -0.60 24.30
N HIS A 834 -21.18 -0.23 23.66
CA HIS A 834 -20.20 0.69 24.23
C HIS A 834 -20.78 2.10 24.38
N ASN A 835 -21.53 2.58 23.39
CA ASN A 835 -22.22 3.85 23.40
C ASN A 835 -23.31 3.89 24.47
N LEU A 836 -24.09 2.82 24.65
CA LEU A 836 -25.06 2.71 25.74
C LEU A 836 -24.37 2.84 27.12
N LYS A 837 -23.23 2.18 27.33
CA LYS A 837 -22.43 2.34 28.56
C LYS A 837 -21.85 3.75 28.72
N ALA A 838 -21.56 4.44 27.62
CA ALA A 838 -21.12 5.83 27.64
C ALA A 838 -22.26 6.77 28.05
N VAL A 839 -23.46 6.57 27.47
CA VAL A 839 -24.69 7.29 27.82
C VAL A 839 -25.01 7.06 29.29
N GLN A 840 -24.94 5.82 29.79
CA GLN A 840 -25.15 5.47 31.20
C GLN A 840 -24.22 6.26 32.13
N ARG A 841 -22.90 6.24 31.87
CA ARG A 841 -21.92 6.98 32.67
C ARG A 841 -22.16 8.49 32.70
N ILE A 842 -22.64 9.05 31.60
CA ILE A 842 -22.96 10.48 31.51
C ILE A 842 -24.28 10.78 32.23
N ALA A 843 -25.30 9.92 32.08
CA ALA A 843 -26.58 10.02 32.77
C ALA A 843 -26.42 9.94 34.30
N ASP A 844 -25.58 9.02 34.80
CA ASP A 844 -25.24 8.88 36.21
C ASP A 844 -24.68 10.17 36.81
N VAL A 845 -23.77 10.82 36.08
CA VAL A 845 -23.18 12.11 36.49
C VAL A 845 -24.24 13.21 36.61
N ARG A 846 -25.32 13.13 35.82
CA ARG A 846 -26.45 14.06 35.85
C ARG A 846 -27.52 13.67 36.88
N GLY A 847 -27.35 12.56 37.59
CA GLY A 847 -28.33 12.04 38.56
C GLY A 847 -29.52 11.34 37.92
N LEU A 848 -29.45 10.98 36.64
CA LEU A 848 -30.49 10.24 35.90
C LEU A 848 -30.29 8.72 36.07
N THR A 849 -30.12 8.27 37.31
CA THR A 849 -29.80 6.86 37.63
C THR A 849 -30.93 5.89 37.30
N ASP A 850 -32.17 6.38 37.16
CA ASP A 850 -33.33 5.58 36.79
C ASP A 850 -33.17 4.97 35.38
N LEU A 851 -32.35 5.58 34.52
CA LEU A 851 -32.03 5.07 33.19
C LEU A 851 -31.10 3.85 33.23
N ASN A 852 -30.46 3.55 34.37
CA ASN A 852 -29.51 2.45 34.47
C ASN A 852 -30.16 1.08 34.26
N GLU A 853 -31.32 0.85 34.89
CA GLU A 853 -32.04 -0.41 34.72
C GLU A 853 -32.49 -0.61 33.27
N GLU A 854 -32.93 0.47 32.61
CA GLU A 854 -33.28 0.44 31.20
C GLU A 854 -32.07 0.12 30.33
N ILE A 855 -30.96 0.84 30.50
CA ILE A 855 -29.74 0.66 29.70
C ILE A 855 -29.15 -0.73 29.93
N ASP A 856 -29.05 -1.20 31.17
CA ASP A 856 -28.53 -2.54 31.48
C ASP A 856 -29.39 -3.63 30.85
N SER A 857 -30.72 -3.48 30.90
CA SER A 857 -31.67 -4.36 30.23
C SER A 857 -31.49 -4.36 28.70
N GLN A 858 -31.32 -3.18 28.09
CA GLN A 858 -31.04 -3.03 26.65
C GLN A 858 -29.74 -3.75 26.28
N ILE A 859 -28.67 -3.53 27.04
CA ILE A 859 -27.37 -4.18 26.84
C ILE A 859 -27.50 -5.69 26.97
N GLU A 860 -28.16 -6.20 28.02
CA GLU A 860 -28.31 -7.64 28.22
C GLU A 860 -29.08 -8.30 27.07
N MET A 861 -30.15 -7.68 26.58
CA MET A 861 -30.92 -8.20 25.45
C MET A 861 -30.14 -8.15 24.12
N ILE A 862 -29.24 -7.19 23.93
CA ILE A 862 -28.37 -7.13 22.74
C ILE A 862 -27.22 -8.15 22.85
N GLU A 863 -26.60 -8.24 24.03
CA GLU A 863 -25.51 -9.17 24.34
C GLU A 863 -25.99 -10.62 24.21
N ARG A 864 -27.11 -10.99 24.84
CA ARG A 864 -27.59 -12.37 24.98
C ARG A 864 -29.08 -12.52 24.67
N PRO A 865 -29.49 -12.39 23.39
CA PRO A 865 -30.91 -12.36 23.04
C PRO A 865 -31.60 -13.73 23.19
N LEU A 866 -30.84 -14.81 23.41
CA LEU A 866 -31.35 -16.18 23.58
C LEU A 866 -31.52 -16.61 25.05
N LYS A 867 -31.11 -15.76 26.02
CA LYS A 867 -31.44 -15.98 27.43
C LYS A 867 -32.82 -15.40 27.72
N LYS A 868 -33.86 -16.19 27.46
CA LYS A 868 -35.17 -16.03 28.09
C LYS A 868 -35.52 -17.30 28.84
#